data_AF-A0A1Q2MAT8-F1
#
_entry.id   AF-A0A1Q2MAT8-F1
#
_cell.length_a   1.000
_cell.length_b   1.000
_cell.length_c   1.000
_cell.angle_alpha   90.00
_cell.angle_beta   90.00
_cell.angle_gamma   90.00
#
_symmetry.space_group_name_H-M   'P 1'
#
loop_
_entity.id
_entity.type
_entity.pdbx_description
1 polymer ?
#
loop_
_entity_poly.entity_id
_entity_poly.type
_entity_poly.pdbx_seq_one_letter_code
_entity_poly.pdbx_strand_id
1 'polypeptide(L)'
;MTTRKILFTTLVCLALFAQARPVSEVMLDGGAGFDPWNQTRWSNWYDQDGKIVEPFEIDVSLAFADKTTPWHFDSSYVKRIIGGLPSVFVVSDNSDISIDGNGITIDARTDADLARDLYYYYTHRISLDEYSDENCFIFYQTEYSQAGDRRSIIHNMTIKGFSRGIAFHHDHRRKVDVQNINFIRDIWGVFPRGQNGTVQNCVFEENVMGGFYCEYNSYDWIIQNCTFRDNNTRGVPSYADIVIDACRDYLVSGNSFLPAAYYNRPYHTAISLYRNRGENLDVRELAPRNNNITNNTFENYHIAIDFAPRQANFSNNDNSDETRCYTMDNIVSDNQFANCKIGILNRSNFNSISDNTFINTEIDMALLNMFYAVHHNTIDQPGDNLWLWSVSDDYTAYASYLGYTNQSGSYIPKSEKFFHIICPGGTPVVHNHAGVEFIIADSLVKPEKSDINSDMNTDAKDLKLLKNSWLSAPADIPFNPQTTDTTGDGKIDLSDYSVVARQWYRDNPRQDFYSVNPKKPIDIAVGDMAVFEAGDEIAVIWDQPVSNISNVDYYTIAIFDQRGNELDRCGRSERRWNKIAVGNFLPDGGWLKENDNFEIAAVSSQPDQQGKYPVYIFHKGFRLPSAVLLEDNTNPITALTAGNFTTDTDDYDEIAVKVSGTTEITCLKPSDLSWQASVTGVAEDIIDIAAGEFDGRASQDEIAAITYSPGPALIYKIRIDGLYKSCADYGKKWHNIAVGSFDGQTVKENIVLTEAVTDENQTLGCWQFEENTGQYAYPGIGGPTLRLGSSASTWQDPEWSTEGYTGNCLHYISADGRPDGNIDLVRPESTEDLSEFNTDTFTVQAWIKLDSIPENTFDYYNPYMIISLGGKDGENFNKDVYFLRVTQRSEGVGMLNGYYYSEDGTGHSFSHPADLAAGQWYHVAFAHDGSSETNNTSIWVNGIEQTFSKAAHPRKDLQITGESLVIGASWVRSRGFNGLIDEVKISNAKLKTEDLLANTLSGPQKLYFFNDTDNTPLRELELDVINSTPLAISAGRLYADPQMDLYLRTNGISKQQFYSDYQLWKNSIAILTKNPGTVSAAAYWVGVNPQDQNQSSYRLVPIMR
;
A
#
# COMPACT_ATOMS: atom_id res chain seq x y z
N MET A 1 -23.92 -48.06 -13.39
CA MET A 1 -22.66 -48.37 -14.11
C MET A 1 -21.58 -47.29 -13.90
N THR A 2 -21.96 -46.04 -13.64
CA THR A 2 -21.06 -44.90 -13.42
C THR A 2 -20.30 -44.97 -12.09
N THR A 3 -20.94 -45.42 -11.01
CA THR A 3 -20.29 -45.59 -9.69
C THR A 3 -19.22 -46.69 -9.65
N ARG A 4 -19.39 -47.76 -10.46
CA ARG A 4 -18.37 -48.80 -10.62
C ARG A 4 -17.19 -48.35 -11.48
N LYS A 5 -17.39 -47.41 -12.42
CA LYS A 5 -16.28 -46.80 -13.17
C LYS A 5 -15.49 -45.82 -12.31
N ILE A 6 -16.15 -45.01 -11.48
CA ILE A 6 -15.46 -44.09 -10.56
C ILE A 6 -14.66 -44.87 -9.50
N LEU A 7 -15.22 -45.93 -8.90
CA LEU A 7 -14.45 -46.75 -7.96
C LEU A 7 -13.27 -47.47 -8.65
N PHE A 8 -13.44 -47.95 -9.89
CA PHE A 8 -12.37 -48.66 -10.61
C PHE A 8 -11.29 -47.70 -11.12
N THR A 9 -11.63 -46.46 -11.53
CA THR A 9 -10.63 -45.44 -11.88
C THR A 9 -9.90 -44.93 -10.62
N THR A 10 -10.60 -44.77 -9.49
CA THR A 10 -9.96 -44.36 -8.24
C THR A 10 -9.08 -45.49 -7.67
N LEU A 11 -9.50 -46.76 -7.74
CA LEU A 11 -8.67 -47.90 -7.37
C LEU A 11 -7.52 -48.18 -8.35
N VAL A 12 -7.65 -47.87 -9.65
CA VAL A 12 -6.57 -48.03 -10.65
C VAL A 12 -5.58 -46.86 -10.58
N CYS A 13 -6.03 -45.66 -10.21
CA CYS A 13 -5.14 -44.57 -9.82
C CYS A 13 -4.43 -44.89 -8.49
N LEU A 14 -5.14 -45.48 -7.50
CA LEU A 14 -4.55 -45.96 -6.25
C LEU A 14 -3.61 -47.17 -6.37
N ALA A 15 -3.74 -47.99 -7.42
CA ALA A 15 -3.02 -49.26 -7.57
C ALA A 15 -1.82 -49.21 -8.55
N LEU A 16 -1.41 -48.04 -9.04
CA LEU A 16 -0.17 -47.85 -9.80
C LEU A 16 0.74 -46.79 -9.17
N PHE A 17 0.62 -46.61 -7.85
CA PHE A 17 1.56 -45.83 -7.07
C PHE A 17 2.74 -46.71 -6.67
N ALA A 18 3.87 -46.55 -7.35
CA ALA A 18 5.11 -47.14 -6.89
C ALA A 18 5.55 -46.37 -5.64
N GLN A 19 5.27 -46.92 -4.45
CA GLN A 19 6.02 -46.51 -3.25
C GLN A 19 7.48 -46.88 -3.49
N ALA A 20 8.39 -45.96 -3.15
CA ALA A 20 9.80 -46.28 -3.09
C ALA A 20 10.00 -47.49 -2.16
N ARG A 21 11.03 -48.30 -2.41
CA ARG A 21 11.25 -49.49 -1.59
C ARG A 21 12.17 -49.13 -0.42
N PRO A 22 11.75 -49.39 0.83
CA PRO A 22 12.56 -49.07 2.00
C PRO A 22 13.84 -49.91 2.03
N VAL A 23 14.97 -49.27 2.28
CA VAL A 23 16.26 -49.96 2.37
C VAL A 23 16.34 -50.87 3.59
N SER A 24 15.52 -50.62 4.62
CA SER A 24 15.43 -51.49 5.79
C SER A 24 15.03 -52.93 5.43
N GLU A 25 14.26 -53.18 4.36
CA GLU A 25 13.89 -54.54 3.92
C GLU A 25 15.11 -55.44 3.64
N VAL A 26 16.24 -54.85 3.25
CA VAL A 26 17.47 -55.57 2.89
C VAL A 26 18.59 -55.34 3.91
N MET A 27 18.59 -54.20 4.62
CA MET A 27 19.63 -53.88 5.61
C MET A 27 19.54 -54.75 6.88
N LEU A 28 18.39 -55.37 7.16
CA LEU A 28 18.13 -56.19 8.36
C LEU A 28 19.03 -57.44 8.52
N ASP A 29 19.77 -57.86 7.48
CA ASP A 29 20.47 -59.16 7.43
C ASP A 29 22.01 -59.15 7.62
N GLY A 30 22.57 -58.07 8.17
CA GLY A 30 23.83 -58.18 8.93
C GLY A 30 24.95 -57.22 8.52
N GLY A 31 25.22 -56.23 9.39
CA GLY A 31 26.53 -55.63 9.68
C GLY A 31 27.36 -54.98 8.57
N ALA A 32 27.04 -55.19 7.29
CA ALA A 32 27.69 -54.55 6.16
C ALA A 32 27.03 -53.19 5.89
N GLY A 33 27.85 -52.15 5.67
CA GLY A 33 27.37 -50.81 5.31
C GLY A 33 26.47 -50.82 4.07
N PHE A 34 25.79 -49.69 3.84
CA PHE A 34 24.91 -49.51 2.69
C PHE A 34 25.74 -49.43 1.40
N ASP A 35 25.60 -50.43 0.53
CA ASP A 35 26.42 -50.63 -0.68
C ASP A 35 25.54 -50.69 -1.94
N PRO A 36 24.87 -49.60 -2.34
CA PRO A 36 23.87 -49.65 -3.41
C PRO A 36 24.40 -50.17 -4.75
N TRP A 37 25.71 -50.08 -5.02
CA TRP A 37 26.35 -50.68 -6.19
C TRP A 37 26.39 -52.23 -6.21
N ASN A 38 26.04 -52.89 -5.10
CA ASN A 38 25.93 -54.34 -5.03
C ASN A 38 24.62 -54.81 -5.65
N GLN A 39 24.59 -54.89 -6.99
CA GLN A 39 23.41 -55.27 -7.77
C GLN A 39 22.86 -56.68 -7.42
N THR A 40 23.64 -57.53 -6.74
CA THR A 40 23.15 -58.82 -6.25
C THR A 40 22.34 -58.64 -4.96
N ARG A 41 22.84 -57.84 -4.01
CA ARG A 41 22.12 -57.51 -2.76
C ARG A 41 20.87 -56.69 -3.04
N TRP A 42 20.97 -55.75 -3.98
CA TRP A 42 19.92 -54.79 -4.33
C TRP A 42 19.19 -55.15 -5.63
N SER A 43 19.12 -56.43 -6.00
CA SER A 43 18.60 -56.86 -7.32
C SER A 43 17.17 -56.40 -7.64
N ASN A 44 16.39 -56.06 -6.62
CA ASN A 44 15.04 -55.51 -6.77
C ASN A 44 14.99 -54.05 -7.23
N TRP A 45 16.10 -53.31 -7.08
CA TRP A 45 16.24 -51.91 -7.50
C TRP A 45 16.85 -51.76 -8.89
N TYR A 46 17.38 -52.86 -9.44
CA TYR A 46 18.05 -52.91 -10.74
C TYR A 46 17.27 -53.73 -11.75
N ASP A 47 17.32 -53.33 -13.02
CA ASP A 47 16.91 -54.20 -14.12
C ASP A 47 18.02 -55.19 -14.52
N GLN A 48 17.73 -56.01 -15.54
CA GLN A 48 18.67 -57.00 -16.07
C GLN A 48 19.93 -56.39 -16.71
N ASP A 49 19.89 -55.12 -17.10
CA ASP A 49 21.00 -54.39 -17.71
C ASP A 49 21.81 -53.61 -16.65
N GLY A 50 21.44 -53.72 -15.38
CA GLY A 50 22.12 -53.06 -14.26
C GLY A 50 21.74 -51.59 -14.11
N LYS A 51 20.61 -51.15 -14.67
CA LYS A 51 20.07 -49.79 -14.54
C LYS A 51 19.18 -49.67 -13.32
N ILE A 52 19.21 -48.52 -12.65
CA ILE A 52 18.35 -48.30 -11.48
C ILE A 52 16.92 -48.05 -11.97
N VAL A 53 15.98 -48.88 -11.51
CA VAL A 53 14.56 -48.81 -11.89
C VAL A 53 13.64 -48.53 -10.71
N GLU A 54 14.15 -48.58 -9.48
CA GLU A 54 13.43 -48.18 -8.27
C GLU A 54 14.30 -47.21 -7.46
N PRO A 55 13.71 -46.19 -6.82
CA PRO A 55 14.41 -45.35 -5.85
C PRO A 55 14.69 -46.10 -4.55
N PHE A 56 15.78 -45.73 -3.87
CA PHE A 56 16.12 -46.20 -2.53
C PHE A 56 15.44 -45.30 -1.48
N GLU A 57 14.40 -45.80 -0.81
CA GLU A 57 13.82 -45.10 0.34
C GLU A 57 14.67 -45.34 1.57
N ILE A 58 15.32 -44.27 2.05
CA ILE A 58 16.11 -44.26 3.26
C ILE A 58 15.15 -44.03 4.43
N ASP A 59 14.70 -45.12 5.03
CA ASP A 59 13.78 -45.15 6.17
C ASP A 59 14.49 -45.47 7.51
N VAL A 60 15.81 -45.70 7.45
CA VAL A 60 16.65 -45.97 8.62
C VAL A 60 17.98 -45.24 8.50
N SER A 61 18.55 -44.85 9.65
CA SER A 61 19.91 -44.32 9.69
C SER A 61 20.92 -45.35 9.15
N LEU A 62 21.84 -44.91 8.30
CA LEU A 62 22.82 -45.78 7.65
C LEU A 62 24.16 -45.08 7.40
N ALA A 63 25.19 -45.90 7.17
CA ALA A 63 26.48 -45.46 6.67
C ALA A 63 26.78 -46.23 5.37
N PHE A 64 27.23 -45.52 4.35
CA PHE A 64 27.66 -46.14 3.10
C PHE A 64 28.90 -47.01 3.33
N ALA A 65 28.97 -48.14 2.64
CA ALA A 65 30.16 -49.00 2.68
C ALA A 65 31.36 -48.29 2.02
N ASP A 66 32.59 -48.69 2.38
CA ASP A 66 33.80 -48.12 1.78
C ASP A 66 33.81 -48.34 0.27
N LYS A 67 34.03 -47.25 -0.49
CA LYS A 67 34.25 -47.31 -1.94
C LYS A 67 35.26 -46.26 -2.37
N THR A 68 36.39 -46.70 -2.93
CA THR A 68 37.49 -45.81 -3.34
C THR A 68 37.35 -45.30 -4.78
N THR A 69 36.44 -45.86 -5.57
CA THR A 69 36.14 -45.39 -6.92
C THR A 69 34.75 -44.74 -6.95
N PRO A 70 34.52 -43.73 -7.80
CA PRO A 70 33.19 -43.18 -7.99
C PRO A 70 32.18 -44.27 -8.35
N TRP A 71 30.98 -44.17 -7.78
CA TRP A 71 29.86 -45.00 -8.18
C TRP A 71 29.15 -44.34 -9.36
N HIS A 72 29.40 -44.90 -10.54
CA HIS A 72 28.70 -44.57 -11.77
C HIS A 72 27.53 -45.54 -11.98
N PHE A 73 26.41 -45.01 -12.46
CA PHE A 73 25.21 -45.77 -12.79
C PHE A 73 24.39 -45.03 -13.86
N ASP A 74 23.45 -45.74 -14.46
CA ASP A 74 22.45 -45.17 -15.37
C ASP A 74 21.12 -45.05 -14.60
N SER A 75 20.72 -43.82 -14.34
CA SER A 75 19.48 -43.46 -13.62
C SER A 75 18.36 -42.96 -14.54
N SER A 76 18.54 -43.03 -15.87
CA SER A 76 17.52 -42.60 -16.84
C SER A 76 16.20 -43.40 -16.77
N TYR A 77 16.18 -44.50 -16.02
CA TYR A 77 15.02 -45.37 -15.81
C TYR A 77 14.47 -45.33 -14.37
N VAL A 78 15.03 -44.50 -13.49
CA VAL A 78 14.55 -44.36 -12.11
C VAL A 78 13.10 -43.89 -12.15
N LYS A 79 12.22 -44.61 -11.46
CA LYS A 79 10.80 -44.24 -11.38
C LYS A 79 10.62 -42.91 -10.66
N ARG A 80 9.68 -42.12 -11.17
CA ARG A 80 9.23 -40.89 -10.50
C ARG A 80 8.39 -41.22 -9.29
N ILE A 81 8.63 -40.47 -8.22
CA ILE A 81 7.76 -40.41 -7.05
C ILE A 81 6.80 -39.24 -7.25
N ILE A 82 5.60 -39.33 -6.66
CA ILE A 82 4.48 -38.42 -6.91
C ILE A 82 4.93 -36.95 -6.90
N GLY A 83 4.63 -36.23 -7.99
CA GLY A 83 4.79 -34.78 -8.08
C GLY A 83 6.21 -34.25 -8.28
N GLY A 84 7.24 -35.10 -8.35
CA GLY A 84 8.66 -34.67 -8.41
C GLY A 84 9.45 -35.20 -9.61
N LEU A 85 10.68 -34.68 -9.76
CA LEU A 85 11.71 -35.29 -10.60
C LEU A 85 12.09 -36.68 -10.05
N PRO A 86 12.50 -37.63 -10.91
CA PRO A 86 13.10 -38.88 -10.45
C PRO A 86 14.20 -38.60 -9.41
N SER A 87 14.32 -39.44 -8.38
CA SER A 87 15.33 -39.26 -7.34
C SER A 87 15.94 -40.60 -7.00
N VAL A 88 17.27 -40.67 -6.89
CA VAL A 88 17.96 -41.94 -6.60
C VAL A 88 17.68 -42.37 -5.15
N PHE A 89 17.74 -41.41 -4.23
CA PHE A 89 17.50 -41.59 -2.81
C PHE A 89 16.35 -40.71 -2.32
N VAL A 90 15.53 -41.27 -1.45
CA VAL A 90 14.31 -40.63 -0.94
C VAL A 90 14.31 -40.75 0.56
N VAL A 91 14.14 -39.62 1.25
CA VAL A 91 14.05 -39.59 2.71
C VAL A 91 12.63 -39.14 3.07
N SER A 92 11.71 -40.09 3.15
CA SER A 92 10.27 -39.87 3.38
C SER A 92 9.81 -40.25 4.78
N ASP A 93 10.58 -41.03 5.53
CA ASP A 93 10.22 -41.35 6.91
C ASP A 93 10.32 -40.10 7.78
N ASN A 94 9.27 -39.83 8.57
CA ASN A 94 9.20 -38.67 9.46
C ASN A 94 10.02 -38.87 10.76
N SER A 95 11.01 -39.78 10.74
CA SER A 95 11.97 -40.00 11.82
C SER A 95 13.29 -39.25 11.61
N ASP A 96 14.13 -39.22 12.65
CA ASP A 96 15.45 -38.61 12.57
C ASP A 96 16.44 -39.58 11.92
N ILE A 97 16.89 -39.27 10.70
CA ILE A 97 17.74 -40.17 9.90
C ILE A 97 19.15 -39.59 9.73
N SER A 98 20.16 -40.36 10.08
CA SER A 98 21.57 -40.07 9.80
C SER A 98 22.04 -40.86 8.58
N ILE A 99 22.54 -40.16 7.58
CA ILE A 99 23.10 -40.69 6.32
C ILE A 99 24.58 -40.31 6.26
N ASP A 100 25.45 -41.23 6.64
CA ASP A 100 26.90 -41.04 6.53
C ASP A 100 27.40 -41.57 5.19
N GLY A 101 27.85 -40.67 4.32
CA GLY A 101 28.44 -40.99 3.03
C GLY A 101 29.77 -41.71 3.10
N ASN A 102 30.46 -41.70 4.25
CA ASN A 102 31.72 -42.40 4.44
C ASN A 102 32.76 -42.11 3.31
N GLY A 103 32.78 -40.86 2.83
CA GLY A 103 33.71 -40.37 1.82
C GLY A 103 33.47 -40.85 0.38
N ILE A 104 32.34 -41.50 0.09
CA ILE A 104 32.06 -41.97 -1.27
C ILE A 104 31.86 -40.83 -2.27
N THR A 105 31.99 -41.16 -3.55
CA THR A 105 31.57 -40.29 -4.66
C THR A 105 30.42 -40.96 -5.43
N ILE A 106 29.31 -40.23 -5.57
CA ILE A 106 28.14 -40.59 -6.38
C ILE A 106 28.18 -39.73 -7.64
N ASP A 107 28.26 -40.34 -8.82
CA ASP A 107 28.58 -39.62 -10.06
C ASP A 107 27.67 -40.04 -11.23
N ALA A 108 26.69 -39.19 -11.52
CA ALA A 108 25.71 -39.35 -12.60
C ALA A 108 26.11 -38.63 -13.90
N ARG A 109 27.33 -38.09 -13.99
CA ARG A 109 27.79 -37.39 -15.20
C ARG A 109 27.83 -38.34 -16.40
N THR A 110 27.34 -37.84 -17.54
CA THR A 110 27.40 -38.56 -18.80
C THR A 110 28.84 -38.65 -19.32
N ASP A 111 29.13 -39.56 -20.24
CA ASP A 111 30.43 -39.63 -20.93
C ASP A 111 30.81 -38.29 -21.58
N ALA A 112 29.81 -37.53 -22.06
CA ALA A 112 30.02 -36.21 -22.64
C ALA A 112 30.48 -35.20 -21.58
N ASP A 113 29.89 -35.19 -20.39
CA ASP A 113 30.26 -34.30 -19.29
C ASP A 113 31.63 -34.63 -18.69
N LEU A 114 31.96 -35.93 -18.63
CA LEU A 114 33.28 -36.41 -18.22
C LEU A 114 34.39 -35.96 -19.19
N ALA A 115 34.07 -35.83 -20.48
CA ALA A 115 35.02 -35.39 -21.50
C ALA A 115 35.27 -33.87 -21.52
N ARG A 116 34.44 -33.07 -20.83
CA ARG A 116 34.52 -31.60 -20.79
C ARG A 116 35.40 -31.14 -19.63
N ASP A 117 36.32 -30.23 -19.93
CA ASP A 117 37.02 -29.46 -18.90
C ASP A 117 36.22 -28.22 -18.49
N LEU A 118 36.64 -27.56 -17.41
CA LEU A 118 35.96 -26.34 -16.94
C LEU A 118 35.99 -25.21 -17.99
N TYR A 119 37.05 -25.12 -18.80
CA TYR A 119 37.15 -24.11 -19.86
C TYR A 119 36.04 -24.25 -20.90
N TYR A 120 35.65 -25.49 -21.23
CA TYR A 120 34.52 -25.76 -22.11
C TYR A 120 33.23 -25.15 -21.58
N TYR A 121 32.94 -25.34 -20.29
CA TYR A 121 31.77 -24.77 -19.62
C TYR A 121 31.75 -23.26 -19.70
N TYR A 122 32.91 -22.58 -19.63
CA TYR A 122 32.98 -21.12 -19.74
C TYR A 122 32.82 -20.60 -21.18
N THR A 123 33.21 -21.37 -22.19
CA THR A 123 33.22 -20.94 -23.60
C THR A 123 32.00 -21.39 -24.40
N HIS A 124 31.22 -22.34 -23.89
CA HIS A 124 30.06 -22.90 -24.57
C HIS A 124 28.82 -22.82 -23.66
N ARG A 125 27.65 -22.60 -24.26
CA ARG A 125 26.38 -22.69 -23.54
C ARG A 125 25.94 -24.14 -23.48
N ILE A 126 26.04 -24.76 -22.31
CA ILE A 126 25.64 -26.15 -22.09
C ILE A 126 24.12 -26.28 -22.12
N SER A 127 23.57 -27.26 -22.86
CA SER A 127 22.13 -27.55 -22.81
C SER A 127 21.77 -28.23 -21.49
N LEU A 128 20.60 -27.94 -20.93
CA LEU A 128 20.14 -28.64 -19.72
C LEU A 128 19.71 -30.08 -20.05
N ASP A 129 19.28 -30.33 -21.28
CA ASP A 129 18.86 -31.66 -21.75
C ASP A 129 20.01 -32.67 -21.84
N GLU A 130 21.25 -32.21 -21.69
CA GLU A 130 22.45 -33.06 -21.65
C GLU A 130 22.73 -33.63 -20.26
N TYR A 131 22.05 -33.11 -19.24
CA TYR A 131 22.15 -33.58 -17.86
C TYR A 131 21.10 -34.65 -17.57
N SER A 132 21.42 -35.43 -16.54
CA SER A 132 20.49 -36.35 -15.93
C SER A 132 19.29 -35.56 -15.37
N ASP A 133 18.06 -36.00 -15.64
CA ASP A 133 16.81 -35.32 -15.29
C ASP A 133 16.34 -35.67 -13.85
N GLU A 134 17.29 -36.08 -12.99
CA GLU A 134 17.05 -36.64 -11.66
C GLU A 134 17.78 -35.89 -10.53
N ASN A 135 17.26 -36.06 -9.32
CA ASN A 135 17.93 -35.64 -8.07
C ASN A 135 18.78 -36.78 -7.50
N CYS A 136 19.87 -36.47 -6.80
CA CYS A 136 20.55 -37.51 -6.02
C CYS A 136 19.70 -37.86 -4.79
N PHE A 137 19.39 -36.88 -3.94
CA PHE A 137 18.50 -37.04 -2.78
C PHE A 137 17.29 -36.13 -2.86
N ILE A 138 16.14 -36.62 -2.40
CA ILE A 138 14.97 -35.81 -2.07
C ILE A 138 14.52 -36.05 -0.63
N PHE A 139 14.36 -34.98 0.15
CA PHE A 139 13.78 -35.02 1.49
C PHE A 139 12.29 -34.68 1.42
N TYR A 140 11.46 -35.60 1.93
CA TYR A 140 10.01 -35.53 1.97
C TYR A 140 9.50 -35.76 3.40
N GLN A 141 10.03 -35.01 4.37
CA GLN A 141 9.62 -35.11 5.78
C GLN A 141 8.67 -33.97 6.13
N THR A 142 7.36 -34.25 6.14
CA THR A 142 6.29 -33.23 6.18
C THR A 142 5.74 -32.95 7.57
N GLU A 143 6.07 -33.77 8.58
CA GLU A 143 5.66 -33.54 9.96
C GLU A 143 6.47 -32.41 10.62
N TYR A 144 5.81 -31.56 11.40
CA TYR A 144 6.49 -30.55 12.21
C TYR A 144 7.39 -31.21 13.26
N SER A 145 8.60 -30.68 13.44
CA SER A 145 9.47 -31.11 14.53
C SER A 145 8.85 -30.73 15.89
N GLN A 146 8.66 -31.68 16.80
CA GLN A 146 8.25 -31.38 18.18
C GLN A 146 9.41 -30.80 19.01
N ALA A 147 9.08 -30.14 20.13
CA ALA A 147 10.08 -29.61 21.05
C ALA A 147 10.93 -30.75 21.63
N GLY A 148 12.21 -30.82 21.22
CA GLY A 148 13.14 -31.88 21.60
C GLY A 148 13.46 -32.89 20.48
N ASP A 149 12.81 -32.77 19.32
CA ASP A 149 13.14 -33.57 18.13
C ASP A 149 14.60 -33.40 17.73
N ARG A 150 15.23 -34.50 17.32
CA ARG A 150 16.56 -34.45 16.71
C ARG A 150 16.39 -34.06 15.24
N ARG A 151 17.50 -34.01 14.52
CA ARG A 151 17.58 -33.54 13.13
C ARG A 151 18.00 -34.71 12.24
N SER A 152 17.45 -34.78 11.03
CA SER A 152 18.04 -35.63 10.00
C SER A 152 19.39 -35.04 9.60
N ILE A 153 20.39 -35.87 9.33
CA ILE A 153 21.74 -35.43 8.95
C ILE A 153 22.18 -36.23 7.74
N ILE A 154 22.66 -35.55 6.69
CA ILE A 154 23.36 -36.17 5.57
C ILE A 154 24.75 -35.57 5.45
N HIS A 155 25.78 -36.41 5.40
CA HIS A 155 27.15 -35.91 5.47
C HIS A 155 28.24 -36.76 4.80
N ASN A 156 29.42 -36.17 4.61
CA ASN A 156 30.67 -36.84 4.20
C ASN A 156 30.60 -37.57 2.84
N MET A 157 30.24 -36.90 1.76
CA MET A 157 30.23 -37.49 0.41
C MET A 157 30.53 -36.46 -0.68
N THR A 158 30.69 -36.95 -1.91
CA THR A 158 30.72 -36.11 -3.12
C THR A 158 29.59 -36.50 -4.06
N ILE A 159 28.85 -35.53 -4.57
CA ILE A 159 27.70 -35.68 -5.47
C ILE A 159 28.02 -34.94 -6.78
N LYS A 160 27.78 -35.57 -7.94
CA LYS A 160 28.12 -35.01 -9.25
C LYS A 160 27.10 -35.35 -10.34
N GLY A 161 26.84 -34.37 -11.22
CA GLY A 161 26.15 -34.58 -12.50
C GLY A 161 24.63 -34.65 -12.43
N PHE A 162 24.03 -34.32 -11.29
CA PHE A 162 22.58 -34.40 -11.10
C PHE A 162 21.88 -33.11 -11.56
N SER A 163 20.58 -33.21 -11.83
CA SER A 163 19.74 -32.00 -11.94
C SER A 163 19.74 -31.25 -10.61
N ARG A 164 19.64 -31.98 -9.50
CA ARG A 164 19.78 -31.42 -8.16
C ARG A 164 20.57 -32.40 -7.29
N GLY A 165 21.64 -31.96 -6.66
CA GLY A 165 22.38 -32.80 -5.72
C GLY A 165 21.47 -33.22 -4.57
N ILE A 166 20.97 -32.25 -3.79
CA ILE A 166 19.94 -32.49 -2.77
C ILE A 166 18.76 -31.55 -2.99
N ALA A 167 17.56 -32.11 -3.05
CA ALA A 167 16.31 -31.37 -3.13
C ALA A 167 15.44 -31.61 -1.89
N PHE A 168 14.57 -30.65 -1.60
CA PHE A 168 13.57 -30.76 -0.54
C PHE A 168 12.18 -30.64 -1.15
N HIS A 169 11.15 -31.11 -0.46
CA HIS A 169 9.75 -30.91 -0.86
C HIS A 169 9.20 -29.57 -0.35
N HIS A 170 8.20 -28.99 -1.03
CA HIS A 170 7.55 -27.74 -0.59
C HIS A 170 6.97 -27.85 0.83
N ASP A 171 6.42 -29.02 1.17
CA ASP A 171 5.90 -29.31 2.50
C ASP A 171 6.96 -29.83 3.48
N HIS A 172 8.26 -29.70 3.21
CA HIS A 172 9.26 -30.14 4.19
C HIS A 172 9.20 -29.26 5.45
N ARG A 173 9.04 -29.89 6.63
CA ARG A 173 8.88 -29.19 7.91
C ARG A 173 9.91 -29.62 8.97
N ARG A 174 10.52 -30.81 8.88
CA ARG A 174 11.49 -31.32 9.87
C ARG A 174 12.86 -30.64 9.75
N LYS A 175 13.65 -30.69 10.82
CA LYS A 175 15.02 -30.17 10.82
C LYS A 175 15.97 -31.10 10.05
N VAL A 176 16.76 -30.53 9.15
CA VAL A 176 17.74 -31.28 8.35
C VAL A 176 19.08 -30.57 8.28
N ASP A 177 20.16 -31.33 8.47
CA ASP A 177 21.53 -30.86 8.32
C ASP A 177 22.19 -31.53 7.11
N VAL A 178 22.77 -30.73 6.22
CA VAL A 178 23.62 -31.16 5.11
C VAL A 178 25.05 -30.73 5.41
N GLN A 179 25.98 -31.67 5.59
CA GLN A 179 27.30 -31.36 6.14
C GLN A 179 28.46 -32.00 5.37
N ASN A 180 29.55 -31.26 5.13
CA ASN A 180 30.77 -31.83 4.53
C ASN A 180 30.51 -32.58 3.20
N ILE A 181 29.67 -32.01 2.33
CA ILE A 181 29.37 -32.58 1.00
C ILE A 181 29.98 -31.69 -0.07
N ASN A 182 30.59 -32.33 -1.08
CA ASN A 182 31.07 -31.65 -2.28
C ASN A 182 30.06 -31.84 -3.41
N PHE A 183 29.47 -30.75 -3.89
CA PHE A 183 28.56 -30.68 -5.03
C PHE A 183 29.32 -30.18 -6.25
N ILE A 184 29.50 -31.04 -7.25
CA ILE A 184 30.40 -30.75 -8.37
C ILE A 184 29.70 -31.01 -9.70
N ARG A 185 29.54 -29.95 -10.51
CA ARG A 185 28.88 -30.01 -11.83
C ARG A 185 27.47 -30.60 -11.80
N ASP A 186 26.70 -30.30 -10.77
CA ASP A 186 25.26 -30.47 -10.81
C ASP A 186 24.65 -29.29 -11.60
N ILE A 187 23.38 -29.38 -12.02
CA ILE A 187 22.67 -28.18 -12.48
C ILE A 187 22.53 -27.22 -11.29
N TRP A 188 22.05 -27.76 -10.16
CA TRP A 188 22.02 -27.12 -8.85
C TRP A 188 22.59 -28.06 -7.78
N GLY A 189 23.46 -27.57 -6.90
CA GLY A 189 24.00 -28.39 -5.81
C GLY A 189 22.90 -28.73 -4.78
N VAL A 190 22.31 -27.70 -4.18
CA VAL A 190 21.20 -27.84 -3.23
C VAL A 190 20.00 -27.01 -3.69
N PHE A 191 18.80 -27.56 -3.53
CA PHE A 191 17.55 -26.94 -3.94
C PHE A 191 16.57 -26.87 -2.75
N PRO A 192 16.73 -25.88 -1.85
CA PRO A 192 15.88 -25.71 -0.68
C PRO A 192 14.41 -25.44 -1.04
N ARG A 193 13.52 -26.13 -0.34
CA ARG A 193 12.06 -25.96 -0.34
C ARG A 193 11.54 -26.26 1.06
N GLY A 194 10.39 -25.68 1.42
CA GLY A 194 9.90 -25.78 2.80
C GLY A 194 10.83 -25.08 3.79
N GLN A 195 11.00 -25.62 4.99
CA GLN A 195 11.67 -24.92 6.08
C GLN A 195 12.66 -25.79 6.88
N ASN A 196 13.39 -25.16 7.81
CA ASN A 196 14.19 -25.79 8.87
C ASN A 196 15.47 -26.52 8.43
N GLY A 197 16.14 -26.07 7.37
CA GLY A 197 17.38 -26.68 6.91
C GLY A 197 18.67 -25.95 7.31
N THR A 198 19.74 -26.69 7.55
CA THR A 198 21.09 -26.17 7.75
C THR A 198 22.06 -26.84 6.76
N VAL A 199 22.73 -26.05 5.93
CA VAL A 199 23.81 -26.53 5.06
C VAL A 199 25.13 -25.94 5.54
N GLN A 200 26.09 -26.80 5.85
CA GLN A 200 27.34 -26.34 6.45
C GLN A 200 28.58 -27.11 6.02
N ASN A 201 29.70 -26.39 5.93
CA ASN A 201 31.01 -26.96 5.58
C ASN A 201 31.00 -27.72 4.23
N CYS A 202 30.11 -27.32 3.32
CA CYS A 202 29.97 -27.93 2.00
C CYS A 202 30.77 -27.15 0.95
N VAL A 203 31.09 -27.81 -0.16
CA VAL A 203 31.80 -27.21 -1.29
C VAL A 203 30.90 -27.27 -2.53
N PHE A 204 30.73 -26.14 -3.21
CA PHE A 204 29.92 -25.99 -4.42
C PHE A 204 30.81 -25.51 -5.56
N GLU A 205 31.10 -26.41 -6.49
CA GLU A 205 32.05 -26.18 -7.56
C GLU A 205 31.47 -26.51 -8.94
N GLU A 206 31.69 -25.62 -9.92
CA GLU A 206 31.44 -25.88 -11.34
C GLU A 206 29.96 -26.18 -11.69
N ASN A 207 29.01 -25.83 -10.82
CA ASN A 207 27.58 -26.11 -11.05
C ASN A 207 27.02 -25.22 -12.18
N VAL A 208 26.14 -25.79 -13.01
CA VAL A 208 25.73 -25.18 -14.28
C VAL A 208 24.90 -23.92 -14.10
N MET A 209 23.95 -23.94 -13.16
CA MET A 209 23.07 -22.81 -12.91
C MET A 209 23.42 -22.08 -11.61
N GLY A 210 23.89 -22.79 -10.58
CA GLY A 210 24.35 -22.21 -9.32
C GLY A 210 24.57 -23.26 -8.23
N GLY A 211 25.04 -22.84 -7.06
CA GLY A 211 25.20 -23.72 -5.90
C GLY A 211 23.86 -23.98 -5.20
N PHE A 212 23.10 -22.91 -4.97
CA PHE A 212 21.77 -22.94 -4.36
C PHE A 212 20.72 -22.26 -5.22
N TYR A 213 19.57 -22.91 -5.34
CA TYR A 213 18.33 -22.26 -5.76
C TYR A 213 17.30 -22.39 -4.64
N CYS A 214 17.22 -21.36 -3.80
CA CYS A 214 16.22 -21.25 -2.76
C CYS A 214 14.91 -20.88 -3.43
N GLU A 215 13.93 -21.79 -3.38
CA GLU A 215 12.67 -21.60 -4.10
C GLU A 215 11.62 -20.92 -3.23
N TYR A 216 10.57 -20.42 -3.88
CA TYR A 216 9.50 -19.64 -3.26
C TYR A 216 8.94 -20.25 -1.99
N ASN A 217 8.61 -19.38 -1.05
CA ASN A 217 8.02 -19.72 0.25
C ASN A 217 8.87 -20.69 1.10
N SER A 218 10.15 -20.86 0.78
CA SER A 218 11.10 -21.48 1.71
C SER A 218 11.59 -20.46 2.75
N TYR A 219 11.82 -20.93 3.98
CA TYR A 219 12.23 -20.06 5.10
C TYR A 219 12.95 -20.81 6.21
N ASP A 220 13.58 -20.09 7.14
CA ASP A 220 14.35 -20.66 8.26
C ASP A 220 15.49 -21.60 7.82
N TRP A 221 16.25 -21.16 6.80
CA TRP A 221 17.41 -21.89 6.29
C TRP A 221 18.72 -21.23 6.71
N ILE A 222 19.69 -22.05 7.09
CA ILE A 222 21.04 -21.61 7.46
C ILE A 222 22.03 -22.16 6.43
N ILE A 223 22.78 -21.28 5.78
CA ILE A 223 23.87 -21.63 4.86
C ILE A 223 25.16 -21.08 5.46
N GLN A 224 26.01 -21.95 6.00
CA GLN A 224 27.17 -21.50 6.76
C GLN A 224 28.49 -22.22 6.47
N ASN A 225 29.60 -21.49 6.52
CA ASN A 225 30.94 -22.05 6.36
C ASN A 225 31.12 -22.89 5.07
N CYS A 226 30.35 -22.60 4.01
CA CYS A 226 30.47 -23.26 2.72
C CYS A 226 31.48 -22.54 1.83
N THR A 227 32.01 -23.25 0.84
CA THR A 227 32.87 -22.69 -0.21
C THR A 227 32.14 -22.74 -1.56
N PHE A 228 32.10 -21.60 -2.25
CA PHE A 228 31.51 -21.45 -3.58
C PHE A 228 32.60 -21.05 -4.58
N ARG A 229 32.63 -21.73 -5.72
CA ARG A 229 33.54 -21.39 -6.82
C ARG A 229 32.96 -21.86 -8.15
N ASP A 230 33.12 -21.04 -9.18
CA ASP A 230 32.80 -21.40 -10.56
C ASP A 230 31.35 -21.92 -10.75
N ASN A 231 30.35 -21.43 -9.99
CA ASN A 231 28.96 -21.80 -10.27
C ASN A 231 28.32 -20.84 -11.26
N ASN A 232 27.10 -21.18 -11.72
CA ASN A 232 26.46 -20.52 -12.86
C ASN A 232 27.37 -20.54 -14.11
N THR A 233 27.97 -21.70 -14.38
CA THR A 233 28.79 -21.91 -15.58
C THR A 233 27.99 -21.85 -16.88
N ARG A 234 26.67 -21.64 -16.86
CA ARG A 234 25.86 -21.26 -18.02
C ARG A 234 25.78 -19.75 -18.26
N GLY A 235 26.09 -18.93 -17.23
CA GLY A 235 26.17 -17.48 -17.35
C GLY A 235 24.79 -16.84 -17.50
N VAL A 236 23.79 -17.41 -16.82
CA VAL A 236 22.44 -16.85 -16.81
C VAL A 236 22.46 -15.61 -15.92
N PRO A 237 22.11 -14.42 -16.42
CA PRO A 237 22.21 -13.18 -15.64
C PRO A 237 21.37 -13.20 -14.36
N SER A 238 20.22 -13.88 -14.32
CA SER A 238 19.39 -13.98 -13.10
C SER A 238 19.96 -14.87 -12.01
N TYR A 239 20.99 -15.67 -12.29
CA TYR A 239 21.47 -16.70 -11.36
C TYR A 239 22.83 -16.34 -10.75
N ALA A 240 23.11 -16.97 -9.62
CA ALA A 240 24.23 -16.69 -8.76
C ALA A 240 24.72 -17.98 -8.08
N ASP A 241 25.78 -17.90 -7.28
CA ASP A 241 26.15 -19.03 -6.40
C ASP A 241 25.00 -19.38 -5.46
N ILE A 242 24.33 -18.36 -4.91
CA ILE A 242 23.10 -18.48 -4.13
C ILE A 242 22.01 -17.60 -4.73
N VAL A 243 20.90 -18.21 -5.11
CA VAL A 243 19.68 -17.52 -5.51
C VAL A 243 18.66 -17.59 -4.38
N ILE A 244 18.14 -16.43 -3.95
CA ILE A 244 17.06 -16.28 -2.97
C ILE A 244 15.83 -15.76 -3.72
N ASP A 245 14.95 -16.68 -4.14
CA ASP A 245 13.80 -16.39 -4.99
C ASP A 245 12.49 -16.50 -4.20
N ALA A 246 11.96 -15.36 -3.77
CA ALA A 246 10.74 -15.28 -2.94
C ALA A 246 10.84 -16.05 -1.60
N CYS A 247 12.01 -15.99 -0.95
CA CYS A 247 12.30 -16.67 0.32
C CYS A 247 12.49 -15.67 1.48
N ARG A 248 12.34 -16.13 2.73
CA ARG A 248 12.50 -15.27 3.91
C ARG A 248 13.28 -15.93 5.03
N ASP A 249 13.81 -15.13 5.95
CA ASP A 249 14.44 -15.62 7.19
C ASP A 249 15.65 -16.56 6.94
N TYR A 250 16.39 -16.35 5.84
CA TYR A 250 17.64 -17.07 5.60
C TYR A 250 18.79 -16.44 6.38
N LEU A 251 19.69 -17.28 6.91
CA LEU A 251 21.00 -16.87 7.40
C LEU A 251 22.09 -17.40 6.46
N VAL A 252 22.80 -16.49 5.79
CA VAL A 252 23.96 -16.80 4.95
C VAL A 252 25.21 -16.28 5.65
N SER A 253 25.96 -17.16 6.32
CA SER A 253 27.03 -16.74 7.23
C SER A 253 28.36 -17.48 7.11
N GLY A 254 29.49 -16.77 7.16
CA GLY A 254 30.81 -17.43 7.23
C GLY A 254 31.24 -18.13 5.94
N ASN A 255 30.59 -17.87 4.81
CA ASN A 255 30.88 -18.55 3.55
C ASN A 255 32.04 -17.88 2.79
N SER A 256 32.74 -18.68 1.98
CA SER A 256 33.82 -18.23 1.10
C SER A 256 33.41 -18.31 -0.36
N PHE A 257 33.21 -17.16 -0.99
CA PHE A 257 32.93 -17.01 -2.42
C PHE A 257 34.23 -16.69 -3.15
N LEU A 258 34.79 -17.71 -3.79
CA LEU A 258 36.12 -17.68 -4.38
C LEU A 258 36.09 -17.24 -5.85
N PRO A 259 37.20 -16.65 -6.36
CA PRO A 259 37.27 -16.20 -7.74
C PRO A 259 37.03 -17.36 -8.72
N ALA A 260 36.32 -17.06 -9.80
CA ALA A 260 36.20 -17.97 -10.93
C ALA A 260 37.57 -18.28 -11.54
N ALA A 261 37.81 -19.53 -11.93
CA ALA A 261 39.01 -19.97 -12.61
C ALA A 261 39.20 -19.30 -13.99
N TYR A 262 38.09 -18.91 -14.63
CA TYR A 262 38.08 -18.21 -15.92
C TYR A 262 37.26 -16.91 -15.84
N TYR A 263 37.85 -15.81 -16.31
CA TYR A 263 37.27 -14.46 -16.18
C TYR A 263 36.68 -13.90 -17.49
N ASN A 264 36.38 -14.75 -18.47
CA ASN A 264 35.98 -14.31 -19.81
C ASN A 264 34.48 -14.03 -19.96
N ARG A 265 33.69 -14.12 -18.89
CA ARG A 265 32.24 -13.96 -18.95
C ARG A 265 31.80 -12.59 -18.45
N PRO A 266 30.78 -12.01 -19.10
CA PRO A 266 30.31 -10.67 -18.79
C PRO A 266 29.49 -10.58 -17.50
N TYR A 267 29.12 -11.68 -16.84
CA TYR A 267 28.24 -11.64 -15.66
C TYR A 267 28.57 -12.78 -14.69
N HIS A 268 28.86 -12.46 -13.43
CA HIS A 268 29.13 -13.42 -12.34
C HIS A 268 28.74 -12.80 -10.99
N THR A 269 27.70 -13.36 -10.36
CA THR A 269 27.09 -12.85 -9.13
C THR A 269 27.15 -13.88 -8.01
N ALA A 270 27.48 -13.48 -6.79
CA ALA A 270 27.59 -14.41 -5.66
C ALA A 270 26.22 -14.69 -5.02
N ILE A 271 25.50 -13.65 -4.64
CA ILE A 271 24.15 -13.76 -4.06
C ILE A 271 23.20 -12.85 -4.84
N SER A 272 22.08 -13.42 -5.29
CA SER A 272 21.01 -12.66 -5.94
C SER A 272 19.68 -12.87 -5.21
N LEU A 273 19.03 -11.77 -4.87
CA LEU A 273 17.71 -11.75 -4.24
C LEU A 273 16.70 -11.17 -5.22
N TYR A 274 15.66 -11.94 -5.57
CA TYR A 274 14.58 -11.45 -6.43
C TYR A 274 13.27 -12.20 -6.20
N ARG A 275 12.20 -11.74 -6.85
CA ARG A 275 10.89 -12.40 -6.86
C ARG A 275 10.57 -12.83 -8.29
N ASN A 276 10.61 -14.13 -8.58
CA ASN A 276 10.31 -14.66 -9.91
C ASN A 276 8.80 -14.64 -10.22
N ARG A 277 8.44 -14.72 -11.50
CA ARG A 277 7.06 -14.85 -12.01
C ARG A 277 6.49 -16.28 -11.85
N GLY A 278 7.18 -17.15 -11.11
CA GLY A 278 6.79 -18.56 -11.00
C GLY A 278 6.60 -19.26 -12.36
N GLU A 279 5.99 -20.43 -12.29
CA GLU A 279 5.61 -21.24 -13.43
C GLU A 279 4.15 -20.89 -13.83
N ASN A 280 3.88 -20.60 -15.11
CA ASN A 280 2.54 -20.26 -15.67
C ASN A 280 2.00 -18.83 -15.45
N LEU A 281 2.88 -17.84 -15.35
CA LEU A 281 2.55 -16.40 -15.33
C LEU A 281 2.08 -15.84 -13.98
N ASP A 282 2.01 -16.66 -12.93
CA ASP A 282 1.58 -16.27 -11.58
C ASP A 282 2.72 -15.59 -10.80
N VAL A 283 2.55 -14.32 -10.42
CA VAL A 283 3.59 -13.67 -9.62
C VAL A 283 3.69 -14.37 -8.28
N ARG A 284 4.88 -14.88 -7.94
CA ARG A 284 5.14 -15.42 -6.60
C ARG A 284 4.83 -14.33 -5.58
N GLU A 285 4.08 -14.70 -4.57
CA GLU A 285 3.42 -13.72 -3.70
C GLU A 285 4.42 -13.00 -2.81
N LEU A 286 5.39 -13.75 -2.30
CA LEU A 286 6.41 -13.26 -1.39
C LEU A 286 7.59 -12.64 -2.11
N ALA A 287 8.08 -11.53 -1.56
CA ALA A 287 9.36 -10.98 -1.92
C ALA A 287 10.45 -11.37 -0.92
N PRO A 288 11.73 -11.44 -1.34
CA PRO A 288 12.82 -11.74 -0.44
C PRO A 288 12.93 -10.76 0.73
N ARG A 289 12.84 -11.28 1.97
CA ARG A 289 12.84 -10.45 3.17
C ARG A 289 13.44 -11.09 4.40
N ASN A 290 13.85 -10.28 5.37
CA ASN A 290 14.45 -10.73 6.63
C ASN A 290 15.66 -11.66 6.47
N ASN A 291 16.33 -11.63 5.31
CA ASN A 291 17.51 -12.46 5.08
C ASN A 291 18.74 -11.76 5.67
N ASN A 292 19.56 -12.51 6.41
CA ASN A 292 20.79 -12.02 7.02
C ASN A 292 22.01 -12.60 6.31
N ILE A 293 22.76 -11.73 5.62
CA ILE A 293 23.99 -12.06 4.90
C ILE A 293 25.15 -11.46 5.70
N THR A 294 25.88 -12.31 6.43
CA THR A 294 26.88 -11.82 7.40
C THR A 294 28.17 -12.61 7.43
N ASN A 295 29.30 -11.98 7.79
CA ASN A 295 30.58 -12.69 7.99
C ASN A 295 31.07 -13.50 6.76
N ASN A 296 30.67 -13.14 5.53
CA ASN A 296 31.11 -13.83 4.31
C ASN A 296 32.30 -13.12 3.66
N THR A 297 33.09 -13.86 2.88
CA THR A 297 34.16 -13.28 2.04
C THR A 297 33.84 -13.46 0.56
N PHE A 298 33.88 -12.36 -0.20
CA PHE A 298 33.64 -12.33 -1.64
C PHE A 298 34.91 -11.88 -2.37
N GLU A 299 35.38 -12.65 -3.35
CA GLU A 299 36.57 -12.31 -4.10
C GLU A 299 36.33 -12.36 -5.62
N ASN A 300 36.61 -11.25 -6.31
CA ASN A 300 36.63 -11.14 -7.78
C ASN A 300 35.26 -11.42 -8.45
N TYR A 301 34.19 -10.87 -7.91
CA TYR A 301 32.85 -10.93 -8.49
C TYR A 301 32.51 -9.67 -9.29
N HIS A 302 31.63 -9.80 -10.29
CA HIS A 302 31.09 -8.63 -10.99
C HIS A 302 30.09 -7.89 -10.08
N ILE A 303 29.19 -8.64 -9.43
CA ILE A 303 28.33 -8.14 -8.37
C ILE A 303 28.41 -9.15 -7.23
N ALA A 304 28.85 -8.77 -6.03
CA ALA A 304 28.87 -9.73 -4.93
C ALA A 304 27.44 -9.98 -4.40
N ILE A 305 26.71 -8.92 -4.05
CA ILE A 305 25.32 -9.02 -3.60
C ILE A 305 24.42 -8.16 -4.48
N ASP A 306 23.42 -8.79 -5.10
CA ASP A 306 22.48 -8.17 -6.03
C ASP A 306 21.04 -8.23 -5.48
N PHE A 307 20.50 -7.09 -5.03
CA PHE A 307 19.06 -6.93 -4.77
C PHE A 307 18.36 -6.68 -6.10
N ALA A 308 18.20 -7.75 -6.87
CA ALA A 308 17.74 -7.72 -8.24
C ALA A 308 16.25 -7.33 -8.34
N PRO A 309 15.83 -6.73 -9.47
CA PRO A 309 14.46 -6.25 -9.61
C PRO A 309 13.43 -7.38 -9.73
N ARG A 310 12.15 -7.03 -9.58
CA ARG A 310 11.01 -7.95 -9.77
C ARG A 310 11.21 -8.71 -11.10
N GLN A 311 11.40 -10.02 -10.97
CA GLN A 311 11.43 -11.04 -12.02
C GLN A 311 12.68 -11.17 -12.88
N ALA A 312 13.83 -10.69 -12.41
CA ALA A 312 15.16 -10.97 -12.95
C ALA A 312 15.23 -10.97 -14.50
N ASN A 313 15.02 -12.11 -15.16
CA ASN A 313 15.36 -12.35 -16.56
C ASN A 313 14.45 -11.71 -17.64
N PHE A 314 13.22 -11.26 -17.35
CA PHE A 314 12.34 -10.71 -18.40
C PHE A 314 11.43 -9.56 -17.92
N SER A 315 11.44 -8.42 -18.62
CA SER A 315 10.65 -7.23 -18.28
C SER A 315 9.15 -7.37 -18.50
N ASN A 316 8.75 -8.13 -19.51
CA ASN A 316 7.34 -8.42 -19.84
C ASN A 316 6.64 -9.35 -18.83
N ASN A 317 7.38 -9.78 -17.81
CA ASN A 317 6.84 -10.60 -16.74
C ASN A 317 6.15 -9.77 -15.66
N ASP A 318 6.38 -8.46 -15.63
CA ASP A 318 5.80 -7.62 -14.58
C ASP A 318 4.32 -7.41 -14.86
N ASN A 319 3.49 -8.16 -14.15
CA ASN A 319 2.04 -8.12 -14.34
C ASN A 319 1.44 -6.79 -13.85
N SER A 320 2.12 -6.06 -12.96
CA SER A 320 1.75 -4.69 -12.56
C SER A 320 2.18 -3.66 -13.60
N ASP A 321 3.23 -3.99 -14.35
CA ASP A 321 3.91 -3.13 -15.32
C ASP A 321 4.37 -1.78 -14.71
N GLU A 322 4.68 -1.81 -13.41
CA GLU A 322 5.23 -0.69 -12.61
C GLU A 322 6.68 -0.92 -12.16
N THR A 323 7.24 -2.08 -12.49
CA THR A 323 8.55 -2.67 -12.22
C THR A 323 9.18 -2.34 -10.86
N ARG A 324 8.36 -2.19 -9.81
CA ARG A 324 8.81 -2.01 -8.42
C ARG A 324 9.50 -3.26 -7.89
N CYS A 325 10.56 -3.05 -7.11
CA CYS A 325 11.35 -4.10 -6.45
C CYS A 325 10.93 -4.19 -4.99
N TYR A 326 10.66 -5.40 -4.51
CA TYR A 326 10.08 -5.60 -3.17
C TYR A 326 11.01 -6.38 -2.22
N THR A 327 12.34 -6.33 -2.40
CA THR A 327 13.25 -6.97 -1.43
C THR A 327 13.47 -6.06 -0.24
N MET A 328 12.93 -6.38 0.93
CA MET A 328 12.92 -5.48 2.09
C MET A 328 13.43 -6.16 3.36
N ASP A 329 13.83 -5.38 4.35
CA ASP A 329 14.29 -5.85 5.67
C ASP A 329 15.46 -6.86 5.64
N ASN A 330 16.22 -6.89 4.55
CA ASN A 330 17.41 -7.73 4.48
C ASN A 330 18.60 -7.01 5.13
N ILE A 331 19.47 -7.80 5.75
CA ILE A 331 20.64 -7.31 6.49
C ILE A 331 21.91 -7.81 5.80
N VAL A 332 22.83 -6.89 5.50
CA VAL A 332 24.17 -7.18 4.98
C VAL A 332 25.21 -6.59 5.94
N SER A 333 25.87 -7.43 6.72
CA SER A 333 26.78 -6.99 7.79
C SER A 333 28.07 -7.79 7.89
N ASP A 334 29.16 -7.20 8.35
CA ASP A 334 30.40 -7.93 8.67
C ASP A 334 31.01 -8.73 7.49
N ASN A 335 30.72 -8.37 6.24
CA ASN A 335 31.25 -9.09 5.08
C ASN A 335 32.52 -8.41 4.55
N GLN A 336 33.37 -9.19 3.89
CA GLN A 336 34.56 -8.69 3.18
C GLN A 336 34.38 -8.84 1.67
N PHE A 337 34.51 -7.74 0.94
CA PHE A 337 34.44 -7.68 -0.53
C PHE A 337 35.81 -7.32 -1.09
N ALA A 338 36.44 -8.22 -1.84
CA ALA A 338 37.78 -8.05 -2.38
C ALA A 338 37.81 -8.14 -3.91
N ASN A 339 38.39 -7.13 -4.57
CA ASN A 339 38.56 -7.08 -6.03
C ASN A 339 37.24 -7.23 -6.82
N CYS A 340 36.10 -6.87 -6.22
CA CYS A 340 34.81 -6.92 -6.90
C CYS A 340 34.62 -5.71 -7.83
N LYS A 341 33.82 -5.85 -8.88
CA LYS A 341 33.37 -4.68 -9.67
C LYS A 341 32.33 -3.89 -8.91
N ILE A 342 31.32 -4.56 -8.38
CA ILE A 342 30.33 -3.97 -7.48
C ILE A 342 30.25 -4.85 -6.24
N GLY A 343 30.43 -4.27 -5.05
CA GLY A 343 30.25 -4.97 -3.78
C GLY A 343 28.77 -5.25 -3.56
N ILE A 344 28.00 -4.20 -3.26
CA ILE A 344 26.57 -4.31 -2.98
C ILE A 344 25.79 -3.44 -3.97
N LEU A 345 24.82 -4.03 -4.66
CA LEU A 345 23.89 -3.32 -5.53
C LEU A 345 22.47 -3.42 -4.99
N ASN A 346 21.95 -2.31 -4.44
CA ASN A 346 20.63 -2.24 -3.83
C ASN A 346 19.65 -1.43 -4.70
N ARG A 347 18.51 -2.02 -5.04
CA ARG A 347 17.41 -1.40 -5.82
C ARG A 347 16.11 -1.26 -5.04
N SER A 348 16.12 -1.61 -3.76
CA SER A 348 14.93 -1.76 -2.95
C SER A 348 15.01 -0.93 -1.68
N ASN A 349 13.88 -0.78 -1.03
CA ASN A 349 13.72 0.00 0.20
C ASN A 349 13.98 -0.87 1.44
N PHE A 350 14.21 -0.22 2.57
CA PHE A 350 14.24 -0.87 3.90
C PHE A 350 15.31 -1.94 4.12
N ASN A 351 16.40 -1.96 3.33
CA ASN A 351 17.52 -2.87 3.59
C ASN A 351 18.57 -2.20 4.50
N SER A 352 19.27 -3.01 5.28
CA SER A 352 20.30 -2.56 6.22
C SER A 352 21.68 -3.05 5.79
N ILE A 353 22.64 -2.14 5.68
CA ILE A 353 24.03 -2.38 5.28
C ILE A 353 24.93 -1.78 6.34
N SER A 354 25.75 -2.58 7.02
CA SER A 354 26.59 -2.11 8.16
C SER A 354 27.90 -2.88 8.27
N ASP A 355 28.96 -2.26 8.79
CA ASP A 355 30.23 -2.92 9.16
C ASP A 355 30.84 -3.85 8.09
N ASN A 356 30.80 -3.46 6.81
CA ASN A 356 31.39 -4.27 5.73
C ASN A 356 32.77 -3.72 5.38
N THR A 357 33.64 -4.54 4.80
CA THR A 357 34.98 -4.13 4.38
C THR A 357 35.15 -4.27 2.88
N PHE A 358 35.52 -3.20 2.19
CA PHE A 358 35.77 -3.20 0.75
C PHE A 358 37.27 -3.03 0.46
N ILE A 359 37.85 -3.96 -0.30
CA ILE A 359 39.29 -4.04 -0.61
C ILE A 359 39.47 -4.10 -2.12
N ASN A 360 39.97 -3.02 -2.73
CA ASN A 360 40.09 -2.90 -4.19
C ASN A 360 38.79 -3.18 -4.94
N THR A 361 37.64 -2.92 -4.32
CA THR A 361 36.33 -2.97 -4.98
C THR A 361 36.14 -1.68 -5.77
N GLU A 362 35.64 -1.78 -7.01
CA GLU A 362 35.51 -0.61 -7.89
C GLU A 362 34.33 0.29 -7.49
N ILE A 363 33.18 -0.33 -7.19
CA ILE A 363 31.99 0.31 -6.62
C ILE A 363 31.65 -0.44 -5.32
N ASP A 364 31.99 0.12 -4.16
CA ASP A 364 31.70 -0.48 -2.86
C ASP A 364 30.20 -0.76 -2.72
N MET A 365 29.38 0.28 -2.85
CA MET A 365 27.91 0.20 -2.76
C MET A 365 27.22 1.08 -3.80
N ALA A 366 26.15 0.59 -4.43
CA ALA A 366 25.32 1.41 -5.31
C ALA A 366 23.83 1.30 -4.93
N LEU A 367 23.16 2.45 -4.86
CA LEU A 367 21.70 2.54 -4.83
C LEU A 367 21.21 2.88 -6.23
N LEU A 368 20.50 1.94 -6.86
CA LEU A 368 19.90 2.16 -8.17
C LEU A 368 18.41 2.46 -8.03
N ASN A 369 18.05 3.72 -8.23
CA ASN A 369 16.66 4.17 -8.24
C ASN A 369 16.04 4.01 -9.63
N MET A 370 15.43 2.85 -9.84
CA MET A 370 14.73 2.55 -11.09
C MET A 370 13.47 3.42 -11.28
N PHE A 371 12.89 3.97 -10.20
CA PHE A 371 11.61 4.68 -10.19
C PHE A 371 11.76 6.06 -9.58
N TYR A 372 10.85 6.50 -8.72
CA TYR A 372 10.90 7.81 -8.11
C TYR A 372 11.68 7.79 -6.82
N ALA A 373 11.68 6.69 -6.06
CA ALA A 373 12.31 6.66 -4.75
C ALA A 373 13.09 5.37 -4.47
N VAL A 374 14.23 5.53 -3.80
CA VAL A 374 14.89 4.48 -3.01
C VAL A 374 15.15 5.05 -1.62
N HIS A 375 14.43 4.55 -0.61
CA HIS A 375 14.33 5.20 0.69
C HIS A 375 14.41 4.23 1.88
N HIS A 376 14.65 4.80 3.06
CA HIS A 376 14.64 4.08 4.34
C HIS A 376 15.64 2.92 4.40
N ASN A 377 16.67 2.95 3.55
CA ASN A 377 17.78 2.03 3.66
C ASN A 377 18.71 2.52 4.78
N THR A 378 19.06 1.63 5.71
CA THR A 378 20.07 1.93 6.73
C THR A 378 21.44 1.61 6.17
N ILE A 379 22.33 2.60 6.06
CA ILE A 379 23.69 2.44 5.55
C ILE A 379 24.67 2.99 6.59
N ASP A 380 25.15 2.11 7.45
CA ASP A 380 26.12 2.42 8.50
C ASP A 380 27.53 2.00 8.06
N GLN A 381 28.11 2.76 7.13
CA GLN A 381 29.40 2.49 6.48
C GLN A 381 30.23 3.78 6.39
N PRO A 382 30.70 4.33 7.53
CA PRO A 382 31.35 5.63 7.55
C PRO A 382 32.66 5.61 6.75
N GLY A 383 32.73 6.47 5.72
CA GLY A 383 33.93 6.63 4.89
C GLY A 383 34.03 5.73 3.66
N ASP A 384 33.20 4.70 3.54
CA ASP A 384 33.10 3.87 2.33
C ASP A 384 32.27 4.57 1.25
N ASN A 385 32.46 4.19 -0.01
CA ASN A 385 31.83 4.90 -1.12
C ASN A 385 30.42 4.38 -1.44
N LEU A 386 29.48 5.30 -1.63
CA LEU A 386 28.10 5.01 -2.04
C LEU A 386 27.78 5.76 -3.34
N TRP A 387 27.37 5.06 -4.39
CA TRP A 387 26.96 5.69 -5.65
C TRP A 387 25.44 5.72 -5.77
N LEU A 388 24.90 6.89 -6.10
CA LEU A 388 23.49 7.03 -6.47
C LEU A 388 23.36 6.90 -7.99
N TRP A 389 22.67 5.87 -8.44
CA TRP A 389 22.38 5.61 -9.83
C TRP A 389 20.93 5.95 -10.11
N SER A 390 20.70 7.05 -10.82
CA SER A 390 19.38 7.65 -11.01
C SER A 390 18.91 7.55 -12.45
N VAL A 391 19.85 7.58 -13.40
CA VAL A 391 19.63 7.44 -14.85
C VAL A 391 20.69 6.50 -15.45
N SER A 392 20.46 6.02 -16.67
CA SER A 392 21.36 5.09 -17.35
C SER A 392 22.81 5.56 -17.45
N ASP A 393 23.00 6.87 -17.62
CA ASP A 393 24.32 7.47 -17.74
C ASP A 393 25.16 7.28 -16.47
N ASP A 394 24.52 7.20 -15.28
CA ASP A 394 25.22 7.00 -14.01
C ASP A 394 25.89 5.61 -13.91
N TYR A 395 25.43 4.62 -14.69
CA TYR A 395 25.89 3.23 -14.63
C TYR A 395 26.26 2.62 -16.00
N THR A 396 26.42 3.43 -17.05
CA THR A 396 26.70 2.94 -18.42
C THR A 396 27.93 2.02 -18.47
N ALA A 397 28.97 2.29 -17.68
CA ALA A 397 30.17 1.44 -17.60
C ALA A 397 29.89 0.02 -17.07
N TYR A 398 28.79 -0.14 -16.32
CA TYR A 398 28.35 -1.38 -15.70
C TYR A 398 27.11 -1.98 -16.38
N ALA A 399 26.60 -1.37 -17.45
CA ALA A 399 25.34 -1.77 -18.08
C ALA A 399 25.32 -3.24 -18.56
N SER A 400 26.49 -3.80 -18.93
CA SER A 400 26.60 -5.23 -19.27
C SER A 400 26.34 -6.16 -18.08
N TYR A 401 26.51 -5.67 -16.86
CA TYR A 401 26.18 -6.36 -15.61
C TYR A 401 24.72 -6.11 -15.18
N LEU A 402 23.95 -5.32 -15.91
CA LEU A 402 22.64 -4.85 -15.51
C LEU A 402 21.58 -5.29 -16.52
N GLY A 403 21.53 -6.59 -16.79
CA GLY A 403 20.71 -7.19 -17.86
C GLY A 403 19.18 -7.11 -17.69
N TYR A 404 18.67 -6.43 -16.67
CA TYR A 404 17.25 -6.41 -16.30
C TYR A 404 16.55 -5.09 -16.67
N THR A 405 15.29 -4.93 -16.27
CA THR A 405 14.40 -3.74 -16.32
C THR A 405 14.97 -2.43 -15.74
N ASN A 406 16.28 -2.30 -15.59
CA ASN A 406 16.96 -1.14 -15.04
C ASN A 406 16.71 0.15 -15.86
N GLN A 407 16.17 0.04 -17.08
CA GLN A 407 15.73 1.18 -17.91
C GLN A 407 14.22 1.49 -17.79
N SER A 408 13.44 0.75 -17.00
CA SER A 408 11.98 0.94 -16.94
C SER A 408 11.54 2.31 -16.42
N GLY A 409 12.42 3.04 -15.75
CA GLY A 409 12.23 4.45 -15.41
C GLY A 409 13.31 5.37 -15.99
N SER A 410 13.92 5.00 -17.13
CA SER A 410 14.96 5.82 -17.78
C SER A 410 14.46 7.14 -18.36
N TYR A 411 13.14 7.29 -18.54
CA TYR A 411 12.50 8.55 -18.96
C TYR A 411 12.26 9.50 -17.78
N ILE A 412 12.31 9.01 -16.54
CA ILE A 412 12.14 9.84 -15.34
C ILE A 412 13.41 10.69 -15.19
N PRO A 413 13.31 12.02 -15.26
CA PRO A 413 14.47 12.88 -15.15
C PRO A 413 15.06 12.79 -13.74
N LYS A 414 16.38 13.00 -13.65
CA LYS A 414 17.13 12.93 -12.39
C LYS A 414 16.52 13.83 -11.29
N SER A 415 15.95 14.98 -11.67
CA SER A 415 15.30 15.93 -10.77
C SER A 415 14.04 15.41 -10.07
N GLU A 416 13.44 14.34 -10.57
CA GLU A 416 12.25 13.70 -9.97
C GLU A 416 12.61 12.44 -9.17
N LYS A 417 13.90 12.14 -9.03
CA LYS A 417 14.41 10.99 -8.28
C LYS A 417 14.72 11.42 -6.86
N PHE A 418 14.25 10.61 -5.91
CA PHE A 418 14.46 10.74 -4.48
C PHE A 418 15.29 9.60 -3.92
N PHE A 419 16.22 9.94 -3.03
CA PHE A 419 16.99 8.98 -2.25
C PHE A 419 16.93 9.35 -0.77
N HIS A 420 16.75 8.35 0.09
CA HIS A 420 16.83 8.54 1.54
C HIS A 420 17.58 7.39 2.19
N ILE A 421 18.64 7.74 2.94
CA ILE A 421 19.43 6.78 3.70
C ILE A 421 19.54 7.19 5.17
N ILE A 422 19.64 6.18 6.04
CA ILE A 422 19.78 6.34 7.49
C ILE A 422 21.17 5.85 7.89
N CYS A 423 21.97 6.69 8.51
CA CYS A 423 23.39 6.50 8.78
C CYS A 423 23.69 6.75 10.28
N PRO A 424 23.30 5.83 11.18
CA PRO A 424 23.35 6.06 12.63
C PRO A 424 24.78 6.16 13.21
N GLY A 425 25.75 5.43 12.66
CA GLY A 425 27.16 5.46 13.09
C GLY A 425 28.07 6.36 12.24
N GLY A 426 27.53 7.00 11.20
CA GLY A 426 28.23 7.96 10.35
C GLY A 426 27.96 7.74 8.86
N THR A 427 28.27 8.75 8.05
CA THR A 427 27.85 8.80 6.65
C THR A 427 28.88 8.17 5.70
N PRO A 428 28.44 7.42 4.67
CA PRO A 428 29.33 7.04 3.56
C PRO A 428 29.73 8.27 2.73
N VAL A 429 30.74 8.10 1.88
CA VAL A 429 31.12 9.08 0.84
C VAL A 429 30.19 8.91 -0.34
N VAL A 430 29.23 9.83 -0.51
CA VAL A 430 28.19 9.72 -1.54
C VAL A 430 28.61 10.37 -2.86
N HIS A 431 28.42 9.64 -3.96
CA HIS A 431 28.71 10.05 -5.33
C HIS A 431 27.41 10.17 -6.16
N ASN A 432 27.47 10.93 -7.26
CA ASN A 432 26.38 11.09 -8.25
C ASN A 432 25.06 11.69 -7.72
N HIS A 433 25.07 12.35 -6.56
CA HIS A 433 23.88 12.97 -5.96
C HIS A 433 23.47 14.33 -6.59
N ALA A 434 24.25 14.86 -7.55
CA ALA A 434 23.91 16.13 -8.20
C ALA A 434 22.65 16.01 -9.05
N GLY A 435 21.66 16.88 -8.79
CA GLY A 435 20.42 16.94 -9.56
C GLY A 435 19.36 15.91 -9.16
N VAL A 436 19.57 15.14 -8.09
CA VAL A 436 18.51 14.37 -7.42
C VAL A 436 18.10 15.05 -6.12
N GLU A 437 16.93 14.69 -5.63
CA GLU A 437 16.59 14.93 -4.24
C GLU A 437 17.21 13.83 -3.37
N PHE A 438 18.02 14.19 -2.38
CA PHE A 438 18.72 13.23 -1.54
C PHE A 438 18.78 13.68 -0.08
N ILE A 439 18.42 12.77 0.83
CA ILE A 439 18.41 13.01 2.28
C ILE A 439 19.26 11.95 2.98
N ILE A 440 20.13 12.42 3.88
CA ILE A 440 20.83 11.58 4.86
C ILE A 440 20.30 11.90 6.26
N ALA A 441 19.91 10.86 6.99
CA ALA A 441 19.41 10.95 8.34
C ALA A 441 20.28 10.13 9.31
N ASP A 442 20.36 10.53 10.57
CA ASP A 442 20.96 9.75 11.67
C ASP A 442 19.97 8.74 12.31
N SER A 443 18.68 8.86 11.99
CA SER A 443 17.60 8.00 12.49
C SER A 443 16.43 7.94 11.51
N LEU A 444 15.53 6.96 11.70
CA LEU A 444 14.29 6.77 10.93
C LEU A 444 13.34 7.99 10.89
N VAL A 445 13.61 8.99 11.72
CA VAL A 445 12.72 10.12 11.96
C VAL A 445 13.32 11.33 11.25
N LYS A 446 12.80 11.71 10.06
CA LYS A 446 13.12 13.01 9.49
C LYS A 446 11.97 13.77 8.81
N PRO A 447 11.70 15.00 9.27
CA PRO A 447 10.84 15.95 8.58
C PRO A 447 11.61 16.77 7.52
N GLU A 448 11.08 16.88 6.31
CA GLU A 448 11.53 17.63 5.12
C GLU A 448 12.26 18.99 5.29
N LYS A 449 11.95 19.79 6.31
CA LYS A 449 12.56 21.11 6.56
C LYS A 449 13.79 21.07 7.48
N SER A 450 14.30 19.89 7.81
CA SER A 450 15.27 19.75 8.91
C SER A 450 16.75 19.88 8.56
N ASP A 451 17.13 19.95 7.28
CA ASP A 451 18.47 20.39 6.88
C ASP A 451 18.52 21.93 6.73
N ILE A 452 18.60 22.62 7.86
CA ILE A 452 18.56 24.09 7.92
C ILE A 452 19.85 24.71 7.38
N ASN A 453 20.95 23.98 7.42
CA ASN A 453 22.24 24.47 6.96
C ASN A 453 22.57 24.10 5.50
N SER A 454 21.72 23.31 4.86
CA SER A 454 21.90 22.82 3.48
C SER A 454 23.14 21.94 3.28
N ASP A 455 23.58 21.23 4.34
CA ASP A 455 24.72 20.31 4.30
C ASP A 455 24.33 18.86 3.96
N MET A 456 23.05 18.63 3.69
CA MET A 456 22.41 17.35 3.36
C MET A 456 22.37 16.33 4.49
N ASN A 457 22.97 16.63 5.65
CA ASN A 457 22.79 15.87 6.87
C ASN A 457 21.83 16.64 7.72
N THR A 458 20.69 16.06 8.04
CA THR A 458 20.01 16.60 9.20
C THR A 458 20.61 15.96 10.45
N ASP A 459 21.09 16.79 11.36
CA ASP A 459 21.73 16.34 12.59
C ASP A 459 21.51 17.36 13.74
N ALA A 460 22.25 17.20 14.83
CA ALA A 460 22.16 18.12 15.96
C ALA A 460 22.60 19.56 15.63
N LYS A 461 23.32 19.80 14.53
CA LYS A 461 23.73 21.14 14.08
C LYS A 461 22.56 21.91 13.49
N ASP A 462 21.66 21.27 12.76
CA ASP A 462 20.43 21.90 12.28
C ASP A 462 19.50 22.23 13.44
N LEU A 463 19.36 21.30 14.38
CA LEU A 463 18.64 21.53 15.63
C LEU A 463 19.22 22.73 16.39
N LYS A 464 20.56 22.86 16.39
CA LYS A 464 21.26 23.99 17.01
C LYS A 464 21.06 25.29 16.24
N LEU A 465 20.96 25.29 14.92
CA LEU A 465 20.65 26.48 14.11
C LEU A 465 19.19 26.92 14.30
N LEU A 466 18.24 25.98 14.32
CA LEU A 466 16.85 26.26 14.67
C LEU A 466 16.75 26.86 16.06
N LYS A 467 17.40 26.22 17.05
CA LYS A 467 17.48 26.71 18.42
C LYS A 467 18.10 28.10 18.51
N ASN A 468 19.21 28.35 17.81
CA ASN A 468 19.89 29.65 17.84
C ASN A 468 19.06 30.74 17.14
N SER A 469 18.40 30.42 16.04
CA SER A 469 17.47 31.33 15.35
C SER A 469 16.27 31.66 16.23
N TRP A 470 15.69 30.65 16.89
CA TRP A 470 14.58 30.80 17.84
C TRP A 470 14.96 31.62 19.08
N LEU A 471 16.16 31.40 19.63
CA LEU A 471 16.67 32.16 20.78
C LEU A 471 17.17 33.57 20.45
N SER A 472 17.36 33.90 19.16
CA SER A 472 17.87 35.21 18.71
C SER A 472 16.84 36.07 17.98
N ALA A 473 15.60 35.59 17.83
CA ALA A 473 14.51 36.35 17.23
C ALA A 473 14.17 37.59 18.10
N PRO A 474 14.14 38.81 17.53
CA PRO A 474 13.69 40.00 18.25
C PRO A 474 12.18 39.91 18.56
N ALA A 475 11.73 40.63 19.61
CA ALA A 475 10.37 40.57 20.20
C ALA A 475 9.22 40.96 19.25
N ASP A 476 9.57 41.35 18.02
CA ASP A 476 8.74 41.90 16.96
C ASP A 476 8.57 40.92 15.77
N ILE A 477 9.08 39.68 15.88
CA ILE A 477 8.67 38.52 15.07
C ILE A 477 7.53 37.79 15.80
N PRO A 478 6.52 37.15 15.14
CA PRO A 478 5.23 36.75 15.72
C PRO A 478 5.24 35.67 16.83
N PHE A 479 6.37 35.41 17.46
CA PHE A 479 6.56 34.45 18.54
C PHE A 479 6.58 35.18 19.90
N ASN A 480 5.40 35.64 20.34
CA ASN A 480 5.19 36.30 21.63
C ASN A 480 5.35 35.26 22.78
N PRO A 481 5.98 35.60 23.92
CA PRO A 481 6.04 34.75 25.12
C PRO A 481 4.71 34.15 25.61
N GLN A 482 3.56 34.75 25.28
CA GLN A 482 2.24 34.19 25.59
C GLN A 482 1.75 33.11 24.60
N THR A 483 2.42 32.94 23.45
CA THR A 483 2.14 31.93 22.42
C THR A 483 3.29 30.93 22.22
N THR A 484 4.43 31.12 22.88
CA THR A 484 5.65 30.28 22.72
C THR A 484 6.04 29.46 23.94
N ASP A 485 5.48 29.75 25.11
CA ASP A 485 5.52 28.84 26.26
C ASP A 485 4.51 27.71 26.04
N THR A 486 4.84 26.84 25.09
CA THR A 486 4.01 25.70 24.68
C THR A 486 3.84 24.65 25.79
N THR A 487 4.64 24.72 26.85
CA THR A 487 4.52 23.86 28.03
C THR A 487 3.76 24.52 29.20
N GLY A 488 3.52 25.83 29.13
CA GLY A 488 2.74 26.61 30.10
C GLY A 488 3.47 26.86 31.43
N ASP A 489 4.80 26.80 31.46
CA ASP A 489 5.60 26.85 32.69
C ASP A 489 6.14 28.25 33.05
N GLY A 490 5.82 29.25 32.23
CA GLY A 490 6.21 30.65 32.36
C GLY A 490 7.64 30.94 31.91
N LYS A 491 8.33 29.99 31.28
CA LYS A 491 9.67 30.14 30.70
C LYS A 491 9.63 29.76 29.22
N ILE A 492 10.62 30.25 28.47
CA ILE A 492 10.89 29.79 27.11
C ILE A 492 12.19 29.02 27.19
N ASP A 493 12.12 27.70 27.20
CA ASP A 493 13.30 26.85 27.37
C ASP A 493 13.31 25.62 26.45
N LEU A 494 14.19 24.65 26.74
CA LEU A 494 14.31 23.44 25.92
C LEU A 494 13.01 22.61 25.91
N SER A 495 12.17 22.74 26.92
CA SER A 495 10.91 22.01 27.06
C SER A 495 9.91 22.47 26.02
N ASP A 496 9.81 23.78 25.79
CA ASP A 496 8.96 24.37 24.73
C ASP A 496 9.49 24.05 23.33
N TYR A 497 10.81 24.12 23.16
CA TYR A 497 11.47 23.69 21.93
C TYR A 497 11.15 22.24 21.59
N SER A 498 11.05 21.37 22.60
CA SER A 498 10.72 19.95 22.42
C SER A 498 9.28 19.75 21.92
N VAL A 499 8.34 20.62 22.31
CA VAL A 499 6.96 20.59 21.84
C VAL A 499 6.88 21.13 20.41
N VAL A 500 7.55 22.26 20.12
CA VAL A 500 7.63 22.83 18.77
C VAL A 500 8.35 21.93 17.78
N ALA A 501 9.46 21.29 18.16
CA ALA A 501 10.18 20.32 17.33
C ALA A 501 9.33 19.05 17.06
N ARG A 502 8.50 18.63 18.02
CA ARG A 502 7.51 17.56 17.83
C ARG A 502 6.37 17.97 16.91
N GLN A 503 5.96 19.24 16.94
CA GLN A 503 4.96 19.80 16.02
C GLN A 503 5.54 19.92 14.60
N TRP A 504 6.76 20.43 14.47
CA TRP A 504 7.51 20.53 13.22
C TRP A 504 7.81 19.16 12.58
N TYR A 505 7.90 18.10 13.40
CA TYR A 505 7.96 16.71 12.97
C TYR A 505 6.62 16.17 12.44
N ARG A 506 5.47 16.74 12.84
CA ARG A 506 4.16 16.46 12.23
C ARG A 506 3.96 17.20 10.91
N ASP A 507 4.58 18.38 10.75
CA ASP A 507 4.31 19.32 9.64
C ASP A 507 5.25 19.19 8.43
N ASN A 508 5.90 18.04 8.25
CA ASN A 508 6.92 17.83 7.23
C ASN A 508 6.74 16.49 6.49
N PRO A 509 5.79 16.47 5.56
CA PRO A 509 5.44 15.31 4.74
C PRO A 509 6.31 15.21 3.47
N ARG A 510 7.25 14.26 3.40
CA ARG A 510 7.72 13.77 2.09
C ARG A 510 7.13 12.42 1.74
N GLN A 511 6.63 12.42 0.52
CA GLN A 511 5.75 11.50 -0.16
C GLN A 511 6.56 10.36 -0.79
N ASP A 512 5.97 9.17 -0.90
CA ASP A 512 6.35 8.26 -1.97
C ASP A 512 5.90 8.89 -3.31
N PHE A 513 6.89 9.38 -4.06
CA PHE A 513 6.73 10.31 -5.18
C PHE A 513 5.98 9.64 -6.35
N TYR A 514 4.76 10.11 -6.58
CA TYR A 514 4.37 10.59 -7.90
C TYR A 514 3.15 11.50 -7.80
N SER A 515 3.33 12.75 -7.39
CA SER A 515 2.37 13.84 -7.62
C SER A 515 3.02 15.12 -7.14
N VAL A 516 3.01 16.14 -8.00
CA VAL A 516 3.40 17.53 -7.65
C VAL A 516 2.46 18.14 -6.62
N ASN A 517 1.33 17.49 -6.32
CA ASN A 517 0.29 17.90 -5.39
C ASN A 517 0.07 16.88 -4.24
N PRO A 518 -0.38 17.32 -3.05
CA PRO A 518 -0.92 16.41 -2.02
C PRO A 518 -1.88 15.39 -2.60
N LYS A 519 -1.66 14.10 -2.30
CA LYS A 519 -2.60 13.03 -2.61
C LYS A 519 -3.50 12.80 -1.40
N LYS A 520 -4.82 12.87 -1.57
CA LYS A 520 -5.79 12.49 -0.54
C LYS A 520 -6.24 11.06 -0.83
N PRO A 521 -6.02 10.11 0.08
CA PRO A 521 -6.55 8.77 -0.07
C PRO A 521 -8.08 8.84 -0.01
N ILE A 522 -8.74 8.03 -0.83
CA ILE A 522 -10.21 8.03 -0.96
C ILE A 522 -10.82 6.98 -0.05
N ASP A 523 -10.25 5.77 -0.08
CA ASP A 523 -10.85 4.60 0.55
C ASP A 523 -9.75 3.63 1.02
N ILE A 524 -10.13 2.78 1.97
CA ILE A 524 -9.26 1.78 2.60
C ILE A 524 -10.00 0.46 2.72
N ALA A 525 -9.33 -0.64 2.42
CA ALA A 525 -9.83 -1.98 2.69
C ALA A 525 -8.73 -2.82 3.36
N VAL A 526 -9.14 -3.66 4.30
CA VAL A 526 -8.26 -4.50 5.11
C VAL A 526 -8.65 -5.96 4.90
N GLY A 527 -7.65 -6.83 4.77
CA GLY A 527 -7.86 -8.27 4.65
C GLY A 527 -6.55 -9.03 4.47
N ASP A 528 -6.63 -10.36 4.45
CA ASP A 528 -5.49 -11.28 4.34
C ASP A 528 -5.00 -11.39 2.89
N MET A 529 -4.51 -10.28 2.33
CA MET A 529 -4.00 -10.21 0.96
C MET A 529 -2.64 -10.90 0.80
N ALA A 530 -1.98 -11.27 1.91
CA ALA A 530 -0.71 -11.96 1.96
C ALA A 530 -0.65 -12.92 3.17
N VAL A 531 -1.15 -14.14 3.00
CA VAL A 531 -1.30 -15.21 4.02
C VAL A 531 -0.07 -15.52 4.91
N PHE A 532 1.13 -15.14 4.47
CA PHE A 532 2.38 -15.35 5.21
C PHE A 532 2.84 -14.15 6.03
N GLU A 533 2.15 -13.03 5.91
CA GLU A 533 2.32 -11.88 6.77
C GLU A 533 1.59 -12.12 8.09
N ALA A 534 2.06 -11.44 9.13
CA ALA A 534 1.42 -11.54 10.41
C ALA A 534 0.20 -10.61 10.44
N GLY A 535 -1.00 -11.18 10.35
CA GLY A 535 -2.28 -10.45 10.33
C GLY A 535 -2.53 -9.74 8.99
N ASP A 536 -3.55 -8.89 8.94
CA ASP A 536 -4.12 -8.37 7.69
C ASP A 536 -3.34 -7.19 7.11
N GLU A 537 -3.29 -7.13 5.77
CA GLU A 537 -2.76 -6.04 4.97
C GLU A 537 -3.78 -4.93 4.79
N ILE A 538 -3.28 -3.78 4.30
CA ILE A 538 -4.09 -2.61 4.00
C ILE A 538 -3.96 -2.25 2.52
N ALA A 539 -5.08 -2.21 1.81
CA ALA A 539 -5.20 -1.66 0.47
C ALA A 539 -5.73 -0.23 0.53
N VAL A 540 -5.12 0.68 -0.24
CA VAL A 540 -5.55 2.09 -0.33
C VAL A 540 -5.63 2.55 -1.77
N ILE A 541 -6.55 3.48 -2.03
CA ILE A 541 -6.69 4.23 -3.30
C ILE A 541 -6.64 5.74 -3.05
N TRP A 542 -6.27 6.52 -4.07
CA TRP A 542 -6.05 7.98 -3.95
C TRP A 542 -6.83 8.78 -4.98
N ASP A 543 -7.05 10.05 -4.63
CA ASP A 543 -7.75 11.04 -5.45
C ASP A 543 -6.92 11.58 -6.61
N GLN A 544 -5.60 11.36 -6.55
CA GLN A 544 -4.63 11.68 -7.57
C GLN A 544 -3.88 10.42 -8.02
N PRO A 545 -3.33 10.41 -9.25
CA PRO A 545 -2.47 9.34 -9.73
C PRO A 545 -1.31 9.05 -8.78
N VAL A 546 -0.93 7.78 -8.65
CA VAL A 546 0.15 7.33 -7.75
C VAL A 546 1.31 6.63 -8.43
N SER A 547 1.26 6.49 -9.75
CA SER A 547 2.38 6.12 -10.58
C SER A 547 2.33 6.93 -11.87
N ASN A 548 3.49 7.12 -12.50
CA ASN A 548 3.56 7.58 -13.88
C ASN A 548 4.59 6.77 -14.63
N ILE A 549 4.14 6.30 -15.78
CA ILE A 549 4.88 5.36 -16.57
C ILE A 549 4.85 5.84 -18.01
N SER A 550 6.03 6.20 -18.51
CA SER A 550 6.22 6.76 -19.85
C SER A 550 5.39 8.03 -20.10
N ASN A 551 5.36 8.95 -19.13
CA ASN A 551 4.58 10.21 -19.15
C ASN A 551 3.06 10.02 -19.14
N VAL A 552 2.57 8.88 -18.66
CA VAL A 552 1.14 8.64 -18.43
C VAL A 552 0.93 8.43 -16.94
N ASP A 553 0.02 9.21 -16.36
CA ASP A 553 -0.36 9.13 -14.97
C ASP A 553 -1.38 8.01 -14.75
N TYR A 554 -1.15 7.19 -13.73
CA TYR A 554 -2.02 6.08 -13.36
C TYR A 554 -2.41 6.12 -11.88
N TYR A 555 -3.68 5.78 -11.65
CA TYR A 555 -4.23 5.40 -10.37
C TYR A 555 -3.99 3.91 -10.17
N THR A 556 -3.50 3.55 -8.99
CA THR A 556 -3.19 2.17 -8.63
C THR A 556 -3.73 1.93 -7.24
N ILE A 557 -4.07 0.69 -6.95
CA ILE A 557 -4.36 0.24 -5.59
C ILE A 557 -3.01 -0.18 -5.01
N ALA A 558 -2.56 0.43 -3.92
CA ALA A 558 -1.32 0.02 -3.26
C ALA A 558 -1.63 -0.72 -1.97
N ILE A 559 -0.83 -1.76 -1.71
CA ILE A 559 -1.04 -2.76 -0.67
C ILE A 559 0.12 -2.67 0.30
N PHE A 560 -0.16 -2.52 1.59
CA PHE A 560 0.82 -2.31 2.63
C PHE A 560 0.72 -3.38 3.70
N ASP A 561 1.87 -3.75 4.28
CA ASP A 561 1.90 -4.48 5.54
C ASP A 561 1.46 -3.57 6.70
N GLN A 562 1.30 -4.16 7.88
CA GLN A 562 0.89 -3.43 9.08
C GLN A 562 1.91 -2.42 9.60
N ARG A 563 3.16 -2.50 9.13
CA ARG A 563 4.25 -1.57 9.45
C ARG A 563 4.26 -0.38 8.50
N GLY A 564 3.48 -0.42 7.42
CA GLY A 564 3.47 0.62 6.39
C GLY A 564 4.32 0.35 5.17
N ASN A 565 4.92 -0.83 5.08
CA ASN A 565 5.77 -1.16 3.94
C ASN A 565 4.87 -1.59 2.78
N GLU A 566 5.06 -0.96 1.62
CA GLU A 566 4.34 -1.37 0.42
C GLU A 566 4.80 -2.77 -0.01
N LEU A 567 3.87 -3.72 -0.01
CA LEU A 567 4.08 -5.11 -0.42
C LEU A 567 3.89 -5.29 -1.92
N ASP A 568 2.87 -4.65 -2.50
CA ASP A 568 2.56 -4.72 -3.92
C ASP A 568 1.57 -3.64 -4.37
N ARG A 569 1.23 -3.67 -5.66
CA ARG A 569 0.18 -2.84 -6.27
C ARG A 569 -0.66 -3.66 -7.24
N CYS A 570 -1.89 -3.24 -7.48
CA CYS A 570 -2.73 -3.77 -8.55
C CYS A 570 -3.63 -2.69 -9.17
N GLY A 571 -4.39 -3.07 -10.19
CA GLY A 571 -5.42 -2.20 -10.77
C GLY A 571 -4.90 -0.90 -11.38
N ARG A 572 -3.78 -0.94 -12.10
CA ARG A 572 -3.23 0.23 -12.79
C ARG A 572 -4.23 0.76 -13.82
N SER A 573 -4.69 1.99 -13.63
CA SER A 573 -5.78 2.60 -14.41
C SER A 573 -5.50 4.08 -14.66
N GLU A 574 -5.81 4.58 -15.86
CA GLU A 574 -5.79 6.03 -16.14
C GLU A 574 -6.99 6.76 -15.50
N ARG A 575 -7.95 5.99 -14.97
CA ARG A 575 -9.16 6.49 -14.30
C ARG A 575 -9.08 6.26 -12.81
N ARG A 576 -9.59 7.24 -12.07
CA ARG A 576 -9.57 7.28 -10.61
C ARG A 576 -10.49 6.23 -9.99
N TRP A 577 -9.95 5.42 -9.09
CA TRP A 577 -10.73 4.49 -8.25
C TRP A 577 -11.59 5.24 -7.21
N ASN A 578 -12.72 4.66 -6.82
CA ASN A 578 -13.69 5.29 -5.91
C ASN A 578 -13.90 4.50 -4.61
N LYS A 579 -14.14 3.20 -4.75
CA LYS A 579 -14.37 2.30 -3.62
C LYS A 579 -13.62 0.99 -3.84
N ILE A 580 -13.13 0.41 -2.76
CA ILE A 580 -12.46 -0.89 -2.74
C ILE A 580 -13.03 -1.80 -1.66
N ALA A 581 -12.97 -3.10 -1.89
CA ALA A 581 -13.25 -4.12 -0.90
C ALA A 581 -12.26 -5.27 -1.08
N VAL A 582 -11.96 -5.98 0.00
CA VAL A 582 -10.97 -7.07 0.02
C VAL A 582 -11.67 -8.33 0.51
N GLY A 583 -11.43 -9.47 -0.13
CA GLY A 583 -12.07 -10.76 0.20
C GLY A 583 -11.53 -11.90 -0.66
N ASN A 584 -11.81 -13.14 -0.29
CA ASN A 584 -11.44 -14.34 -1.05
C ASN A 584 -12.41 -14.56 -2.21
N PHE A 585 -12.24 -13.88 -3.33
CA PHE A 585 -13.25 -13.78 -4.39
C PHE A 585 -13.18 -14.90 -5.42
N LEU A 586 -11.97 -15.33 -5.78
CA LEU A 586 -11.72 -16.17 -6.95
C LEU A 586 -11.08 -17.50 -6.57
N PRO A 587 -11.40 -18.58 -7.30
CA PRO A 587 -10.68 -19.83 -7.11
C PRO A 587 -9.24 -19.67 -7.57
N ASP A 588 -8.32 -20.19 -6.76
CA ASP A 588 -6.94 -20.37 -7.14
C ASP A 588 -6.84 -21.22 -8.42
N GLY A 589 -6.69 -20.54 -9.55
CA GLY A 589 -6.56 -21.15 -10.88
C GLY A 589 -5.16 -21.68 -11.18
N GLY A 590 -4.20 -21.47 -10.28
CA GLY A 590 -2.76 -21.71 -10.46
C GLY A 590 -2.22 -22.98 -9.80
N TRP A 591 -0.93 -23.25 -10.03
CA TRP A 591 -0.18 -24.27 -9.27
C TRP A 591 0.07 -23.86 -7.81
N LEU A 592 -0.04 -22.56 -7.53
CA LEU A 592 -0.06 -21.99 -6.19
C LEU A 592 -1.48 -22.19 -5.65
N LYS A 593 -1.70 -23.35 -5.03
CA LYS A 593 -2.87 -23.60 -4.17
C LYS A 593 -2.53 -23.07 -2.79
N GLU A 594 -2.76 -21.80 -2.58
CA GLU A 594 -2.58 -21.17 -1.27
C GLU A 594 -3.89 -20.42 -1.00
N ASN A 595 -4.94 -21.24 -0.80
CA ASN A 595 -6.40 -21.02 -0.71
C ASN A 595 -6.94 -19.83 0.12
N ASP A 596 -6.09 -18.92 0.57
CA ASP A 596 -6.41 -17.94 1.61
C ASP A 596 -6.04 -16.49 1.24
N ASN A 597 -5.52 -16.23 0.02
CA ASN A 597 -5.17 -14.86 -0.38
C ASN A 597 -6.39 -14.05 -0.81
N PHE A 598 -6.62 -12.92 -0.16
CA PHE A 598 -7.72 -12.04 -0.52
C PHE A 598 -7.37 -11.23 -1.78
N GLU A 599 -8.31 -11.18 -2.72
CA GLU A 599 -8.29 -10.27 -3.86
C GLU A 599 -8.89 -8.91 -3.52
N ILE A 600 -8.74 -7.96 -4.45
CA ILE A 600 -9.28 -6.60 -4.30
C ILE A 600 -10.34 -6.35 -5.37
N ALA A 601 -11.57 -6.08 -4.92
CA ALA A 601 -12.64 -5.54 -5.73
C ALA A 601 -12.52 -4.01 -5.77
N ALA A 602 -12.63 -3.41 -6.94
CA ALA A 602 -12.56 -1.96 -7.09
C ALA A 602 -13.55 -1.43 -8.13
N VAL A 603 -14.05 -0.22 -7.88
CA VAL A 603 -14.95 0.50 -8.79
C VAL A 603 -14.38 1.87 -9.10
N SER A 604 -14.50 2.30 -10.35
CA SER A 604 -14.02 3.61 -10.81
C SER A 604 -15.00 4.73 -10.44
N SER A 605 -14.47 5.90 -10.11
CA SER A 605 -15.26 7.13 -9.89
C SER A 605 -15.78 7.74 -11.20
N GLN A 606 -15.23 7.29 -12.32
CA GLN A 606 -15.59 7.72 -13.67
C GLN A 606 -16.08 6.52 -14.48
N PRO A 607 -17.02 6.73 -15.42
CA PRO A 607 -17.45 5.67 -16.28
C PRO A 607 -16.31 5.26 -17.23
N ASP A 608 -16.39 4.04 -17.75
CA ASP A 608 -15.48 3.59 -18.78
C ASP A 608 -15.71 4.26 -20.14
N GLN A 609 -14.93 3.86 -21.15
CA GLN A 609 -15.05 4.39 -22.52
C GLN A 609 -16.42 4.14 -23.14
N GLN A 610 -17.24 3.25 -22.57
CA GLN A 610 -18.58 2.89 -22.99
C GLN A 610 -19.67 3.52 -22.09
N GLY A 611 -19.29 4.36 -21.11
CA GLY A 611 -20.24 4.99 -20.20
C GLY A 611 -20.67 4.08 -19.03
N LYS A 612 -19.87 3.07 -18.66
CA LYS A 612 -20.23 2.03 -17.68
C LYS A 612 -19.43 2.11 -16.38
N TYR A 613 -19.99 1.59 -15.29
CA TYR A 613 -19.36 1.47 -13.97
C TYR A 613 -19.33 0.00 -13.52
N PRO A 614 -18.43 -0.83 -14.09
CA PRO A 614 -18.25 -2.20 -13.66
C PRO A 614 -17.52 -2.30 -12.31
N VAL A 615 -17.59 -3.48 -11.71
CA VAL A 615 -16.76 -3.89 -10.57
C VAL A 615 -15.63 -4.75 -11.10
N TYR A 616 -14.39 -4.37 -10.81
CA TYR A 616 -13.19 -5.07 -11.24
C TYR A 616 -12.57 -5.86 -10.08
N ILE A 617 -12.21 -7.11 -10.32
CA ILE A 617 -11.55 -7.97 -9.34
C ILE A 617 -10.08 -8.13 -9.72
N PHE A 618 -9.17 -7.74 -8.85
CA PHE A 618 -7.74 -7.75 -9.09
C PHE A 618 -7.03 -8.71 -8.14
N HIS A 619 -6.14 -9.54 -8.71
CA HIS A 619 -5.09 -10.19 -7.93
C HIS A 619 -4.01 -9.17 -7.55
N LYS A 620 -3.41 -9.34 -6.38
CA LYS A 620 -2.21 -8.61 -5.95
C LYS A 620 -1.11 -8.70 -7.02
N GLY A 621 -0.54 -7.56 -7.42
CA GLY A 621 0.53 -7.53 -8.42
C GLY A 621 0.08 -7.53 -9.88
N PHE A 622 -1.22 -7.43 -10.16
CA PHE A 622 -1.75 -7.43 -11.53
C PHE A 622 -2.38 -6.08 -11.90
N ARG A 623 -2.02 -5.57 -13.09
CA ARG A 623 -2.60 -4.35 -13.66
C ARG A 623 -4.02 -4.54 -14.21
N LEU A 624 -4.30 -5.74 -14.74
CA LEU A 624 -5.57 -6.09 -15.36
C LEU A 624 -6.43 -6.89 -14.38
N PRO A 625 -7.76 -6.76 -14.44
CA PRO A 625 -8.65 -7.53 -13.59
C PRO A 625 -8.66 -9.01 -14.00
N SER A 626 -8.77 -9.89 -13.00
CA SER A 626 -9.01 -11.32 -13.16
C SER A 626 -10.48 -11.63 -13.47
N ALA A 627 -11.39 -10.81 -12.95
CA ALA A 627 -12.83 -10.87 -13.27
C ALA A 627 -13.44 -9.47 -13.34
N VAL A 628 -14.52 -9.32 -14.12
CA VAL A 628 -15.29 -8.08 -14.25
C VAL A 628 -16.75 -8.40 -14.04
N LEU A 629 -17.41 -7.68 -13.13
CA LEU A 629 -18.83 -7.82 -12.82
C LEU A 629 -19.58 -6.54 -13.20
N LEU A 630 -20.88 -6.67 -13.41
CA LEU A 630 -21.76 -5.55 -13.78
C LEU A 630 -21.25 -4.75 -14.99
N GLU A 631 -20.70 -5.43 -16.01
CA GLU A 631 -20.12 -4.82 -17.21
C GLU A 631 -21.06 -3.81 -17.90
N ASP A 632 -22.37 -4.05 -17.83
CA ASP A 632 -23.39 -3.22 -18.47
C ASP A 632 -23.96 -2.11 -17.58
N ASN A 633 -23.55 -2.00 -16.31
CA ASN A 633 -24.09 -1.01 -15.37
C ASN A 633 -23.72 0.42 -15.79
N THR A 634 -24.72 1.30 -15.95
CA THR A 634 -24.52 2.70 -16.37
C THR A 634 -24.51 3.70 -15.23
N ASN A 635 -24.84 3.26 -14.01
CA ASN A 635 -25.01 4.14 -12.85
C ASN A 635 -23.80 4.02 -11.91
N PRO A 636 -23.33 5.12 -11.30
CA PRO A 636 -22.24 5.07 -10.34
C PRO A 636 -22.52 4.10 -9.18
N ILE A 637 -21.47 3.44 -8.69
CA ILE A 637 -21.53 2.59 -7.48
C ILE A 637 -21.15 3.47 -6.29
N THR A 638 -22.06 3.59 -5.31
CA THR A 638 -21.88 4.47 -4.14
C THR A 638 -21.24 3.77 -2.96
N ALA A 639 -21.43 2.45 -2.81
CA ALA A 639 -20.84 1.68 -1.73
C ALA A 639 -20.54 0.23 -2.16
N LEU A 640 -19.51 -0.37 -1.57
CA LEU A 640 -18.96 -1.68 -1.90
C LEU A 640 -18.49 -2.37 -0.62
N THR A 641 -18.81 -3.65 -0.42
CA THR A 641 -18.23 -4.49 0.64
C THR A 641 -18.15 -5.93 0.19
N ALA A 642 -17.33 -6.73 0.87
CA ALA A 642 -17.19 -8.17 0.68
C ALA A 642 -17.61 -8.93 1.93
N GLY A 643 -18.08 -10.16 1.78
CA GLY A 643 -18.40 -11.08 2.88
C GLY A 643 -18.99 -12.40 2.38
N ASN A 644 -19.19 -13.35 3.29
CA ASN A 644 -19.76 -14.65 3.00
C ASN A 644 -21.30 -14.60 3.08
N PHE A 645 -21.91 -14.24 1.95
CA PHE A 645 -23.32 -13.96 1.81
C PHE A 645 -24.17 -15.20 1.46
N THR A 646 -23.52 -16.32 1.12
CA THR A 646 -24.19 -17.59 0.79
C THR A 646 -24.00 -18.67 1.84
N THR A 647 -24.98 -19.56 1.90
CA THR A 647 -25.00 -20.70 2.81
C THR A 647 -24.04 -21.81 2.38
N ASP A 648 -22.84 -21.83 2.97
CA ASP A 648 -21.99 -23.01 3.19
C ASP A 648 -21.44 -23.81 1.97
N THR A 649 -21.51 -23.31 0.73
CA THR A 649 -21.11 -24.16 -0.42
C THR A 649 -19.66 -24.07 -0.85
N ASP A 650 -18.94 -23.01 -0.50
CA ASP A 650 -17.51 -22.83 -0.76
C ASP A 650 -16.87 -21.83 0.21
N ASP A 651 -15.57 -21.60 0.02
CA ASP A 651 -14.73 -20.72 0.82
C ASP A 651 -14.60 -19.30 0.19
N TYR A 652 -15.41 -18.98 -0.84
CA TYR A 652 -15.28 -17.72 -1.58
C TYR A 652 -16.31 -16.68 -1.18
N ASP A 653 -15.84 -15.47 -0.93
CA ASP A 653 -16.62 -14.29 -0.61
C ASP A 653 -17.40 -13.77 -1.81
N GLU A 654 -18.53 -13.17 -1.51
CA GLU A 654 -19.32 -12.39 -2.44
C GLU A 654 -19.09 -10.90 -2.24
N ILE A 655 -19.57 -10.11 -3.20
CA ILE A 655 -19.47 -8.66 -3.21
C ILE A 655 -20.87 -8.08 -3.18
N ALA A 656 -21.14 -7.24 -2.19
CA ALA A 656 -22.36 -6.43 -2.12
C ALA A 656 -22.10 -5.04 -2.69
N VAL A 657 -23.00 -4.61 -3.58
CA VAL A 657 -22.88 -3.37 -4.35
C VAL A 657 -24.13 -2.52 -4.16
N LYS A 658 -23.95 -1.26 -3.75
CA LYS A 658 -25.01 -0.25 -3.79
C LYS A 658 -24.83 0.63 -5.03
N VAL A 659 -25.81 0.60 -5.93
CA VAL A 659 -25.85 1.45 -7.12
C VAL A 659 -26.59 2.76 -6.81
N SER A 660 -26.08 3.88 -7.31
CA SER A 660 -26.71 5.19 -7.10
C SER A 660 -28.14 5.23 -7.64
N GLY A 661 -29.05 5.82 -6.87
CA GLY A 661 -30.46 6.00 -7.24
C GLY A 661 -31.32 4.74 -7.25
N THR A 662 -30.81 3.60 -6.75
CA THR A 662 -31.60 2.36 -6.62
C THR A 662 -32.09 2.14 -5.18
N THR A 663 -33.14 1.32 -5.01
CA THR A 663 -33.61 0.81 -3.70
C THR A 663 -33.18 -0.64 -3.48
N GLU A 664 -32.04 -1.01 -4.04
CA GLU A 664 -31.54 -2.39 -4.09
C GLU A 664 -30.05 -2.43 -3.76
N ILE A 665 -29.65 -3.44 -2.98
CA ILE A 665 -28.26 -3.87 -2.85
C ILE A 665 -28.13 -5.20 -3.58
N THR A 666 -27.19 -5.27 -4.53
CA THR A 666 -26.95 -6.45 -5.35
C THR A 666 -25.71 -7.17 -4.84
N CYS A 667 -25.83 -8.47 -4.60
CA CYS A 667 -24.73 -9.34 -4.21
C CYS A 667 -24.32 -10.20 -5.41
N LEU A 668 -23.02 -10.30 -5.67
CA LEU A 668 -22.44 -10.97 -6.83
C LEU A 668 -21.31 -11.90 -6.36
N LYS A 669 -21.12 -13.02 -7.06
CA LYS A 669 -20.07 -13.99 -6.75
C LYS A 669 -19.02 -14.02 -7.86
N PRO A 670 -17.80 -13.47 -7.66
CA PRO A 670 -16.77 -13.47 -8.69
C PRO A 670 -16.39 -14.87 -9.22
N SER A 671 -16.38 -15.88 -8.34
CA SER A 671 -16.12 -17.28 -8.68
C SER A 671 -17.27 -17.98 -9.42
N ASP A 672 -18.49 -17.41 -9.42
CA ASP A 672 -19.64 -17.87 -10.19
C ASP A 672 -20.44 -16.68 -10.74
N LEU A 673 -20.06 -16.21 -11.93
CA LEU A 673 -20.70 -15.08 -12.62
C LEU A 673 -22.20 -15.28 -12.91
N SER A 674 -22.73 -16.50 -12.74
CA SER A 674 -24.17 -16.78 -12.88
C SER A 674 -24.96 -16.57 -11.58
N TRP A 675 -24.27 -16.49 -10.44
CA TRP A 675 -24.88 -16.24 -9.15
C TRP A 675 -25.07 -14.74 -8.93
N GLN A 676 -26.28 -14.39 -8.57
CA GLN A 676 -26.64 -13.05 -8.13
C GLN A 676 -27.76 -13.17 -7.11
N ALA A 677 -27.69 -12.38 -6.05
CA ALA A 677 -28.78 -12.18 -5.12
C ALA A 677 -29.00 -10.68 -4.91
N SER A 678 -30.15 -10.31 -4.36
CA SER A 678 -30.38 -8.93 -3.98
C SER A 678 -31.30 -8.79 -2.79
N VAL A 679 -31.21 -7.63 -2.17
CA VAL A 679 -32.17 -7.14 -1.17
C VAL A 679 -32.84 -5.92 -1.76
N THR A 680 -34.17 -5.94 -1.82
CA THR A 680 -34.97 -4.81 -2.31
C THR A 680 -35.58 -4.01 -1.15
N GLY A 681 -36.09 -2.80 -1.41
CA GLY A 681 -36.66 -1.96 -0.35
C GLY A 681 -35.60 -1.35 0.58
N VAL A 682 -34.40 -1.17 0.05
CA VAL A 682 -33.25 -0.55 0.73
C VAL A 682 -33.36 0.97 0.62
N ALA A 683 -32.77 1.72 1.57
CA ALA A 683 -32.73 3.17 1.51
C ALA A 683 -32.00 3.67 0.24
N GLU A 684 -32.53 4.73 -0.37
CA GLU A 684 -31.99 5.30 -1.61
C GLU A 684 -30.69 6.07 -1.38
N ASP A 685 -30.55 6.69 -0.21
CA ASP A 685 -29.47 7.59 0.19
C ASP A 685 -28.35 6.90 0.99
N ILE A 686 -28.13 5.60 0.78
CA ILE A 686 -26.99 4.88 1.38
C ILE A 686 -25.66 5.42 0.86
N ILE A 687 -24.78 5.77 1.79
CA ILE A 687 -23.46 6.36 1.50
C ILE A 687 -22.31 5.38 1.73
N ASP A 688 -22.48 4.39 2.61
CA ASP A 688 -21.45 3.40 2.92
C ASP A 688 -22.06 2.11 3.46
N ILE A 689 -21.39 0.98 3.23
CA ILE A 689 -21.83 -0.36 3.65
C ILE A 689 -20.65 -1.18 4.18
N ALA A 690 -20.92 -2.10 5.10
CA ALA A 690 -19.96 -3.07 5.59
C ALA A 690 -20.65 -4.42 5.84
N ALA A 691 -19.98 -5.52 5.53
CA ALA A 691 -20.49 -6.86 5.79
C ALA A 691 -20.06 -7.37 7.16
N GLY A 692 -20.85 -8.24 7.75
CA GLY A 692 -20.39 -9.05 8.88
C GLY A 692 -21.47 -9.93 9.50
N GLU A 693 -21.05 -10.70 10.49
CA GLU A 693 -21.82 -11.74 11.15
C GLU A 693 -22.56 -11.20 12.37
N PHE A 694 -23.83 -10.80 12.23
CA PHE A 694 -24.56 -10.18 13.34
C PHE A 694 -25.55 -11.12 14.02
N ASP A 695 -25.93 -12.25 13.42
CA ASP A 695 -26.93 -13.17 13.98
C ASP A 695 -26.34 -14.44 14.63
N GLY A 696 -25.05 -14.67 14.44
CA GLY A 696 -24.27 -15.77 14.97
C GLY A 696 -24.21 -17.01 14.10
N ARG A 697 -24.46 -16.88 12.81
CA ARG A 697 -24.49 -17.98 11.84
C ARG A 697 -23.48 -17.75 10.73
N ALA A 698 -22.23 -18.14 11.02
CA ALA A 698 -20.99 -17.91 10.25
C ALA A 698 -20.97 -18.13 8.71
N SER A 699 -22.10 -18.39 8.06
CA SER A 699 -22.27 -18.57 6.62
C SER A 699 -23.43 -17.74 6.04
N GLN A 700 -23.82 -16.65 6.70
CA GLN A 700 -24.85 -15.73 6.22
C GLN A 700 -24.59 -14.30 6.71
N ASP A 701 -23.46 -13.72 6.31
CA ASP A 701 -23.15 -12.34 6.63
C ASP A 701 -24.32 -11.42 6.24
N GLU A 702 -24.60 -10.45 7.11
CA GLU A 702 -25.52 -9.37 6.80
C GLU A 702 -24.77 -8.11 6.40
N ILE A 703 -25.50 -7.16 5.82
CA ILE A 703 -24.96 -5.91 5.31
C ILE A 703 -25.46 -4.79 6.21
N ALA A 704 -24.54 -4.18 6.96
CA ALA A 704 -24.81 -2.93 7.66
C ALA A 704 -24.58 -1.75 6.71
N ALA A 705 -25.43 -0.74 6.81
CA ALA A 705 -25.42 0.43 5.95
C ALA A 705 -25.73 1.70 6.74
N ILE A 706 -25.19 2.81 6.27
CA ILE A 706 -25.51 4.15 6.77
C ILE A 706 -26.02 5.04 5.64
N THR A 707 -26.88 5.98 6.00
CA THR A 707 -27.54 6.89 5.07
C THR A 707 -26.98 8.30 5.19
N TYR A 708 -27.19 9.10 4.15
CA TYR A 708 -26.87 10.52 4.17
C TYR A 708 -27.69 11.29 5.22
N SER A 709 -28.92 10.85 5.49
CA SER A 709 -29.77 11.44 6.52
C SER A 709 -29.36 10.98 7.93
N PRO A 710 -29.45 11.84 8.97
CA PRO A 710 -29.27 11.41 10.36
C PRO A 710 -30.24 10.27 10.71
N GLY A 711 -29.75 9.21 11.36
CA GLY A 711 -30.56 8.04 11.63
C GLY A 711 -29.76 6.83 12.14
N PRO A 712 -30.43 5.69 12.33
CA PRO A 712 -29.77 4.45 12.73
C PRO A 712 -28.87 3.89 11.62
N ALA A 713 -27.95 3.01 12.01
CA ALA A 713 -27.37 2.05 11.09
C ALA A 713 -28.43 1.01 10.72
N LEU A 714 -28.55 0.73 9.42
CA LEU A 714 -29.54 -0.17 8.83
C LEU A 714 -28.87 -1.50 8.51
N ILE A 715 -29.46 -2.62 8.93
CA ILE A 715 -28.91 -3.94 8.66
C ILE A 715 -29.87 -4.69 7.75
N TYR A 716 -29.32 -5.26 6.67
CA TYR A 716 -30.02 -5.97 5.62
C TYR A 716 -29.53 -7.42 5.55
N LYS A 717 -30.46 -8.36 5.36
CA LYS A 717 -30.13 -9.77 5.23
C LYS A 717 -30.50 -10.25 3.85
N ILE A 718 -29.59 -10.98 3.21
CA ILE A 718 -29.77 -11.42 1.84
C ILE A 718 -30.97 -12.37 1.73
N ARG A 719 -31.78 -12.17 0.68
CA ARG A 719 -33.07 -12.85 0.43
C ARG A 719 -34.20 -12.50 1.42
N ILE A 720 -34.01 -11.48 2.26
CA ILE A 720 -35.10 -10.85 3.02
C ILE A 720 -35.32 -9.46 2.45
N ASP A 721 -36.47 -9.24 1.82
CA ASP A 721 -36.82 -7.91 1.30
C ASP A 721 -37.03 -6.93 2.46
N GLY A 722 -36.47 -5.73 2.30
CA GLY A 722 -36.54 -4.64 3.25
C GLY A 722 -35.53 -4.72 4.40
N LEU A 723 -35.71 -3.82 5.36
CA LEU A 723 -34.87 -3.70 6.55
C LEU A 723 -34.99 -4.95 7.43
N TYR A 724 -33.86 -5.60 7.74
CA TYR A 724 -33.84 -6.74 8.66
C TYR A 724 -33.87 -6.26 10.11
N LYS A 725 -33.00 -5.31 10.46
CA LYS A 725 -32.95 -4.66 11.78
C LYS A 725 -32.25 -3.29 11.68
N SER A 726 -32.29 -2.51 12.74
CA SER A 726 -31.58 -1.24 12.85
C SER A 726 -31.01 -1.08 14.26
N CYS A 727 -29.86 -0.42 14.36
CA CYS A 727 -29.21 -0.10 15.63
C CYS A 727 -28.57 1.30 15.54
N ALA A 728 -27.87 1.74 16.58
CA ALA A 728 -27.19 3.04 16.59
C ALA A 728 -28.12 4.25 16.29
N ASP A 729 -29.40 4.18 16.67
CA ASP A 729 -30.31 5.34 16.65
C ASP A 729 -29.95 6.31 17.79
N TYR A 730 -28.85 7.03 17.62
CA TYR A 730 -28.22 7.85 18.65
C TYR A 730 -28.33 9.35 18.35
N GLY A 731 -29.24 9.74 17.45
CA GLY A 731 -29.44 11.13 17.02
C GLY A 731 -28.23 11.75 16.30
N LYS A 732 -27.36 10.90 15.75
CA LYS A 732 -26.15 11.28 15.02
C LYS A 732 -26.34 11.08 13.52
N LYS A 733 -25.57 11.84 12.74
CA LYS A 733 -25.34 11.55 11.32
C LYS A 733 -24.03 10.77 11.23
N TRP A 734 -24.05 9.63 10.55
CA TRP A 734 -22.89 8.78 10.38
C TRP A 734 -22.20 9.07 9.05
N HIS A 735 -20.88 8.88 9.00
CA HIS A 735 -20.07 9.14 7.79
C HIS A 735 -19.42 7.88 7.24
N ASN A 736 -18.82 7.06 8.11
CA ASN A 736 -18.19 5.80 7.73
C ASN A 736 -18.68 4.66 8.63
N ILE A 737 -18.63 3.44 8.10
CA ILE A 737 -18.97 2.21 8.83
C ILE A 737 -17.91 1.13 8.64
N ALA A 738 -17.58 0.42 9.73
CA ALA A 738 -16.80 -0.83 9.68
C ALA A 738 -17.42 -1.86 10.62
N VAL A 739 -17.17 -3.14 10.36
CA VAL A 739 -17.75 -4.25 11.11
C VAL A 739 -16.65 -5.23 11.50
N GLY A 740 -16.71 -5.77 12.71
CA GLY A 740 -15.75 -6.76 13.16
C GLY A 740 -15.94 -7.19 14.61
N SER A 741 -15.12 -8.13 15.05
CA SER A 741 -15.12 -8.66 16.41
C SER A 741 -14.29 -7.77 17.37
N PHE A 742 -14.91 -6.74 17.95
CA PHE A 742 -14.22 -5.75 18.82
C PHE A 742 -14.40 -6.01 20.32
N ASP A 743 -15.37 -6.82 20.71
CA ASP A 743 -15.68 -7.15 22.11
C ASP A 743 -14.98 -8.45 22.61
N GLY A 744 -14.17 -9.08 21.77
CA GLY A 744 -13.46 -10.34 22.06
C GLY A 744 -14.37 -11.58 22.05
N GLN A 745 -15.66 -11.45 21.75
CA GLN A 745 -16.55 -12.59 21.55
C GLN A 745 -16.37 -13.20 20.15
N THR A 746 -16.85 -14.43 19.96
CA THR A 746 -16.59 -15.21 18.73
C THR A 746 -17.82 -15.44 17.87
N VAL A 747 -18.97 -14.91 18.26
CA VAL A 747 -20.25 -15.31 17.66
C VAL A 747 -20.93 -14.16 16.96
N LYS A 748 -20.78 -12.92 17.42
CA LYS A 748 -21.42 -11.76 16.80
C LYS A 748 -20.42 -10.64 16.65
N GLU A 749 -20.51 -9.94 15.53
CA GLU A 749 -19.69 -8.79 15.23
C GLU A 749 -20.38 -7.49 15.66
N ASN A 750 -19.57 -6.48 15.93
CA ASN A 750 -20.02 -5.17 16.34
C ASN A 750 -19.83 -4.17 15.19
N ILE A 751 -20.63 -3.11 15.21
CA ILE A 751 -20.58 -2.02 14.24
C ILE A 751 -19.77 -0.87 14.82
N VAL A 752 -18.88 -0.31 14.03
CA VAL A 752 -18.12 0.90 14.34
C VAL A 752 -18.55 2.01 13.40
N LEU A 753 -18.89 3.15 13.96
CA LEU A 753 -19.34 4.32 13.21
C LEU A 753 -18.50 5.55 13.56
N THR A 754 -18.26 6.40 12.56
CA THR A 754 -17.73 7.76 12.75
C THR A 754 -18.86 8.77 12.54
N GLU A 755 -18.92 9.77 13.42
CA GLU A 755 -19.87 10.88 13.27
C GLU A 755 -19.47 11.77 12.09
N ALA A 756 -20.44 12.17 11.26
CA ALA A 756 -20.25 13.21 10.26
C ALA A 756 -19.99 14.53 10.97
N VAL A 757 -18.99 15.29 10.51
CA VAL A 757 -18.67 16.59 11.10
C VAL A 757 -19.93 17.45 11.09
N THR A 758 -20.27 18.02 12.26
CA THR A 758 -21.56 18.67 12.57
C THR A 758 -22.02 19.76 11.60
N ASP A 759 -21.13 20.22 10.73
CA ASP A 759 -21.37 21.22 9.68
C ASP A 759 -22.26 20.70 8.52
N GLU A 760 -22.37 19.39 8.30
CA GLU A 760 -23.13 18.85 7.16
C GLU A 760 -24.65 19.01 7.28
N ASN A 761 -25.21 18.92 8.49
CA ASN A 761 -26.65 19.04 8.72
C ASN A 761 -27.20 20.46 8.48
N GLN A 762 -26.31 21.45 8.46
CA GLN A 762 -26.66 22.85 8.20
C GLN A 762 -26.33 23.28 6.78
N THR A 763 -25.69 22.41 5.97
CA THR A 763 -25.22 22.76 4.63
C THR A 763 -26.33 22.55 3.61
N LEU A 764 -26.72 23.63 2.92
CA LEU A 764 -27.67 23.61 1.82
C LEU A 764 -26.99 23.27 0.48
N GLY A 765 -25.71 23.63 0.32
CA GLY A 765 -24.92 23.26 -0.84
C GLY A 765 -23.45 23.56 -0.66
N CYS A 766 -22.59 22.69 -1.17
CA CYS A 766 -21.13 22.80 -1.12
C CYS A 766 -20.53 22.38 -2.46
N TRP A 767 -19.75 23.23 -3.10
CA TRP A 767 -19.11 22.99 -4.40
C TRP A 767 -17.62 23.20 -4.28
N GLN A 768 -16.86 22.10 -4.44
CA GLN A 768 -15.41 22.08 -4.32
C GLN A 768 -14.71 22.29 -5.67
N PHE A 769 -15.45 22.18 -6.78
CA PHE A 769 -14.93 22.42 -8.14
C PHE A 769 -13.74 21.53 -8.54
N GLU A 770 -13.79 20.25 -8.18
CA GLU A 770 -12.71 19.28 -8.37
C GLU A 770 -12.76 18.52 -9.73
N GLU A 771 -13.71 18.84 -10.61
CA GLU A 771 -14.02 18.07 -11.82
C GLU A 771 -12.96 18.15 -12.93
N ASN A 772 -12.05 19.14 -12.88
CA ASN A 772 -10.95 19.39 -13.83
C ASN A 772 -11.35 19.67 -15.29
N THR A 773 -12.49 19.14 -15.77
CA THR A 773 -13.00 19.26 -17.13
C THR A 773 -14.53 19.16 -17.14
N GLY A 774 -15.16 19.55 -18.25
CA GLY A 774 -16.60 19.39 -18.47
C GLY A 774 -17.40 20.67 -18.26
N GLN A 775 -18.73 20.59 -18.37
CA GLN A 775 -19.66 21.73 -18.28
C GLN A 775 -20.47 21.76 -16.98
N TYR A 776 -20.19 20.86 -16.04
CA TYR A 776 -20.94 20.75 -14.80
C TYR A 776 -20.00 20.70 -13.61
N ALA A 777 -20.38 21.40 -12.56
CA ALA A 777 -19.78 21.36 -11.24
C ALA A 777 -20.76 20.63 -10.32
N TYR A 778 -20.35 19.50 -9.79
CA TYR A 778 -21.16 18.68 -8.91
C TYR A 778 -20.97 19.14 -7.46
N PRO A 779 -22.04 19.16 -6.67
CA PRO A 779 -21.90 19.42 -5.25
C PRO A 779 -21.15 18.27 -4.56
N GLY A 780 -20.26 18.62 -3.64
CA GLY A 780 -19.69 17.66 -2.70
C GLY A 780 -20.69 17.27 -1.60
N ILE A 781 -21.50 18.23 -1.13
CA ILE A 781 -22.46 18.04 -0.04
C ILE A 781 -23.67 18.94 -0.26
N GLY A 782 -24.85 18.34 -0.48
CA GLY A 782 -26.11 19.07 -0.67
C GLY A 782 -26.15 19.98 -1.90
N GLY A 783 -27.31 20.53 -2.20
CA GLY A 783 -27.49 21.51 -3.26
C GLY A 783 -27.53 20.91 -4.67
N PRO A 784 -27.84 21.75 -5.68
CA PRO A 784 -27.97 21.32 -7.07
C PRO A 784 -26.62 21.19 -7.80
N THR A 785 -26.62 20.40 -8.88
CA THR A 785 -25.58 20.46 -9.90
C THR A 785 -25.56 21.84 -10.56
N LEU A 786 -24.37 22.43 -10.64
CA LEU A 786 -24.15 23.71 -11.31
C LEU A 786 -23.70 23.46 -12.73
N ARG A 787 -24.23 24.24 -13.66
CA ARG A 787 -23.80 24.29 -15.04
C ARG A 787 -22.92 25.51 -15.25
N LEU A 788 -21.82 25.31 -15.98
CA LEU A 788 -20.99 26.39 -16.50
C LEU A 788 -21.76 27.09 -17.65
N GLY A 789 -21.98 28.39 -17.50
CA GLY A 789 -22.72 29.20 -18.46
C GLY A 789 -24.24 28.92 -18.53
N SER A 790 -24.93 29.53 -19.50
CA SER A 790 -26.36 29.29 -19.76
C SER A 790 -26.60 28.84 -21.21
N SER A 791 -27.54 27.91 -21.40
CA SER A 791 -27.92 27.31 -22.69
C SER A 791 -28.46 28.27 -23.76
N ALA A 792 -28.45 29.59 -23.52
CA ALA A 792 -28.92 30.59 -24.46
C ALA A 792 -28.02 31.85 -24.49
N SER A 793 -27.15 31.89 -25.50
CA SER A 793 -26.43 33.07 -26.07
C SER A 793 -25.27 33.72 -25.28
N THR A 794 -24.16 33.93 -25.99
CA THR A 794 -23.05 34.91 -25.80
C THR A 794 -22.17 34.92 -24.54
N TRP A 795 -22.42 34.13 -23.50
CA TRP A 795 -21.58 34.12 -22.29
C TRP A 795 -20.40 33.13 -22.39
N GLN A 796 -19.29 33.44 -21.73
CA GLN A 796 -18.17 32.51 -21.57
C GLN A 796 -18.39 31.65 -20.31
N ASP A 797 -17.97 30.40 -20.40
CA ASP A 797 -17.92 29.47 -19.26
C ASP A 797 -16.65 29.82 -18.46
N PRO A 798 -16.68 29.84 -17.10
CA PRO A 798 -15.44 29.92 -16.34
C PRO A 798 -14.54 28.72 -16.69
N GLU A 799 -13.24 28.93 -16.61
CA GLU A 799 -12.26 27.89 -16.95
C GLU A 799 -11.94 27.03 -15.72
N TRP A 800 -11.79 25.72 -15.91
CA TRP A 800 -11.22 24.87 -14.86
C TRP A 800 -9.75 25.22 -14.66
N SER A 801 -9.34 25.39 -13.41
CA SER A 801 -7.95 25.72 -13.06
C SER A 801 -7.44 24.76 -11.98
N THR A 802 -6.20 24.34 -12.12
CA THR A 802 -5.49 23.52 -11.12
C THR A 802 -4.83 24.37 -10.03
N GLU A 803 -5.02 25.69 -10.03
CA GLU A 803 -4.50 26.61 -9.01
C GLU A 803 -5.43 26.74 -7.78
N GLY A 804 -6.33 25.78 -7.54
CA GLY A 804 -7.28 25.83 -6.42
C GLY A 804 -6.58 25.85 -5.06
N TYR A 805 -7.33 26.23 -4.03
CA TYR A 805 -6.82 26.28 -2.66
C TYR A 805 -6.63 24.86 -2.10
N THR A 806 -7.56 23.96 -2.37
CA THR A 806 -7.52 22.55 -1.90
C THR A 806 -7.33 21.52 -3.02
N GLY A 807 -7.27 21.95 -4.28
CA GLY A 807 -7.24 21.11 -5.46
C GLY A 807 -7.46 21.92 -6.73
N ASN A 808 -8.49 21.58 -7.50
CA ASN A 808 -8.91 22.38 -8.65
C ASN A 808 -9.88 23.49 -8.21
N CYS A 809 -10.17 24.42 -9.10
CA CYS A 809 -11.11 25.51 -8.87
C CYS A 809 -11.68 26.03 -10.19
N LEU A 810 -12.55 27.04 -10.10
CA LEU A 810 -13.04 27.77 -11.27
C LEU A 810 -12.38 29.14 -11.38
N HIS A 811 -11.86 29.42 -12.57
CA HIS A 811 -11.28 30.70 -12.97
C HIS A 811 -12.30 31.51 -13.76
N TYR A 812 -12.68 32.66 -13.20
CA TYR A 812 -13.59 33.62 -13.81
C TYR A 812 -12.77 34.76 -14.41
N ILE A 813 -12.84 34.94 -15.72
CA ILE A 813 -12.08 35.92 -16.49
C ILE A 813 -13.06 36.99 -16.97
N SER A 814 -13.34 37.98 -16.12
CA SER A 814 -14.13 39.13 -16.51
C SER A 814 -13.24 40.22 -17.11
N ALA A 815 -13.51 40.63 -18.36
CA ALA A 815 -12.91 41.81 -18.96
C ALA A 815 -13.37 43.07 -18.18
N ASP A 816 -12.47 43.58 -17.35
CA ASP A 816 -12.52 44.93 -16.74
C ASP A 816 -13.68 45.23 -15.78
N GLY A 817 -14.45 44.24 -15.30
CA GLY A 817 -15.57 44.49 -14.38
C GLY A 817 -16.67 45.39 -14.98
N ARG A 818 -16.67 45.55 -16.31
CA ARG A 818 -17.67 46.31 -17.06
C ARG A 818 -18.69 45.34 -17.66
N PRO A 819 -19.97 45.72 -17.75
CA PRO A 819 -20.95 44.96 -18.52
C PRO A 819 -20.64 45.15 -20.01
N ASP A 820 -19.64 44.44 -20.54
CA ASP A 820 -19.30 44.45 -21.98
C ASP A 820 -19.80 43.20 -22.72
N GLY A 821 -20.42 42.24 -22.02
CA GLY A 821 -21.17 41.13 -22.61
C GLY A 821 -20.57 39.74 -22.38
N ASN A 822 -19.40 39.63 -21.74
CA ASN A 822 -18.76 38.35 -21.40
C ASN A 822 -18.68 38.20 -19.88
N ILE A 823 -19.64 37.50 -19.29
CA ILE A 823 -19.73 37.26 -17.83
C ILE A 823 -19.64 35.77 -17.60
N ASP A 824 -18.58 35.36 -16.91
CA ASP A 824 -18.38 33.99 -16.47
C ASP A 824 -19.23 33.75 -15.22
N LEU A 825 -20.02 32.69 -15.23
CA LEU A 825 -20.84 32.31 -14.10
C LEU A 825 -21.12 30.82 -14.10
N VAL A 826 -21.45 30.30 -12.92
CA VAL A 826 -22.07 28.98 -12.78
C VAL A 826 -23.40 29.09 -12.04
N ARG A 827 -24.36 28.25 -12.42
CA ARG A 827 -25.70 28.23 -11.82
C ARG A 827 -26.43 26.91 -12.05
N PRO A 828 -27.47 26.59 -11.27
CA PRO A 828 -28.36 25.45 -11.53
C PRO A 828 -29.16 25.58 -12.83
N GLU A 829 -29.76 24.48 -13.27
CA GLU A 829 -30.73 24.50 -14.37
C GLU A 829 -31.99 25.29 -14.00
N SER A 830 -32.56 26.04 -14.94
CA SER A 830 -33.58 27.06 -14.64
C SER A 830 -34.86 26.55 -13.93
N THR A 831 -35.14 25.25 -14.04
CA THR A 831 -36.29 24.57 -13.45
C THR A 831 -36.07 24.08 -12.02
N GLU A 832 -34.84 24.17 -11.51
CA GLU A 832 -34.51 23.70 -10.16
C GLU A 832 -35.31 24.48 -9.09
N ASP A 833 -35.73 23.82 -8.02
CA ASP A 833 -36.34 24.48 -6.87
C ASP A 833 -35.26 24.75 -5.83
N LEU A 834 -34.96 26.03 -5.56
CA LEU A 834 -33.99 26.44 -4.53
C LEU A 834 -34.67 27.15 -3.36
N SER A 835 -35.96 26.92 -3.13
CA SER A 835 -36.71 27.56 -2.05
C SER A 835 -36.09 27.33 -0.66
N GLU A 836 -35.36 26.24 -0.45
CA GLU A 836 -34.60 25.98 0.78
C GLU A 836 -33.46 26.97 1.05
N PHE A 837 -32.93 27.63 0.02
CA PHE A 837 -31.89 28.67 0.13
C PHE A 837 -32.46 30.02 0.58
N ASN A 838 -33.79 30.19 0.59
CA ASN A 838 -34.49 31.42 0.91
C ASN A 838 -34.80 31.53 2.42
N THR A 839 -33.76 31.63 3.23
CA THR A 839 -33.87 31.67 4.70
C THR A 839 -33.53 33.05 5.25
N ASP A 840 -34.01 33.35 6.46
CA ASP A 840 -33.58 34.50 7.26
C ASP A 840 -32.40 34.14 8.16
N THR A 841 -31.91 32.91 8.11
CA THR A 841 -30.71 32.47 8.81
C THR A 841 -29.85 31.74 7.83
N PHE A 842 -28.65 32.27 7.56
CA PHE A 842 -27.75 31.68 6.58
C PHE A 842 -26.29 32.02 6.88
N THR A 843 -25.40 31.23 6.29
CA THR A 843 -23.99 31.57 6.09
C THR A 843 -23.61 31.23 4.66
N VAL A 844 -22.96 32.14 3.95
CA VAL A 844 -22.30 31.88 2.67
C VAL A 844 -20.81 32.07 2.81
N GLN A 845 -20.02 31.17 2.26
CA GLN A 845 -18.56 31.23 2.29
C GLN A 845 -17.92 30.70 1.01
N ALA A 846 -16.69 31.12 0.75
CA ALA A 846 -15.87 30.66 -0.35
C ALA A 846 -14.39 30.95 -0.07
N TRP A 847 -13.50 30.21 -0.73
CA TRP A 847 -12.13 30.67 -0.98
C TRP A 847 -12.11 31.49 -2.26
N ILE A 848 -11.39 32.61 -2.25
CA ILE A 848 -11.24 33.48 -3.42
C ILE A 848 -9.78 33.91 -3.61
N LYS A 849 -9.33 34.00 -4.86
CA LYS A 849 -8.07 34.65 -5.24
C LYS A 849 -8.32 35.59 -6.41
N LEU A 850 -8.23 36.89 -6.13
CA LEU A 850 -8.55 37.93 -7.10
C LEU A 850 -7.40 38.08 -8.11
N ASP A 851 -7.70 38.12 -9.42
CA ASP A 851 -6.69 38.46 -10.43
C ASP A 851 -6.42 39.96 -10.47
N SER A 852 -7.45 40.75 -10.13
CA SER A 852 -7.38 42.19 -10.04
C SER A 852 -8.35 42.72 -8.97
N ILE A 853 -8.19 43.98 -8.61
CA ILE A 853 -9.15 44.69 -7.76
C ILE A 853 -10.13 45.42 -8.69
N PRO A 854 -11.46 45.42 -8.41
CA PRO A 854 -12.43 46.05 -9.28
C PRO A 854 -12.12 47.54 -9.52
N GLU A 855 -12.11 47.97 -10.79
CA GLU A 855 -11.81 49.35 -11.18
C GLU A 855 -12.99 50.29 -10.86
N ASN A 856 -12.98 51.00 -9.73
CA ASN A 856 -13.70 52.27 -9.62
C ASN A 856 -13.38 53.10 -8.38
N THR A 857 -13.17 54.40 -8.61
CA THR A 857 -13.04 55.44 -7.59
C THR A 857 -14.34 55.58 -6.78
N PHE A 858 -14.42 54.94 -5.61
CA PHE A 858 -15.43 55.14 -4.54
C PHE A 858 -16.92 54.95 -4.89
N ASP A 859 -17.30 54.67 -6.14
CA ASP A 859 -18.70 54.54 -6.55
C ASP A 859 -19.19 53.07 -6.46
N TYR A 860 -20.31 52.89 -5.76
CA TYR A 860 -20.90 51.62 -5.31
C TYR A 860 -21.35 50.65 -6.43
N TYR A 861 -21.07 50.97 -7.69
CA TYR A 861 -21.80 50.44 -8.86
C TYR A 861 -21.16 49.23 -9.56
N ASN A 862 -19.84 48.99 -9.43
CA ASN A 862 -19.13 47.91 -10.14
C ASN A 862 -18.30 46.98 -9.21
N PRO A 863 -18.92 46.26 -8.27
CA PRO A 863 -18.23 45.25 -7.46
C PRO A 863 -17.92 43.97 -8.25
N TYR A 864 -17.02 43.13 -7.74
CA TYR A 864 -16.90 41.72 -8.14
C TYR A 864 -17.79 40.86 -7.26
N MET A 865 -18.73 40.14 -7.88
CA MET A 865 -19.70 39.31 -7.19
C MET A 865 -19.16 37.90 -7.00
N ILE A 866 -19.07 37.44 -5.75
CA ILE A 866 -18.60 36.07 -5.45
C ILE A 866 -19.78 35.12 -5.55
N ILE A 867 -20.86 35.42 -4.82
CA ILE A 867 -22.08 34.64 -4.81
C ILE A 867 -23.30 35.54 -4.63
N SER A 868 -24.38 35.22 -5.30
CA SER A 868 -25.63 35.97 -5.31
C SER A 868 -26.82 35.02 -5.27
N LEU A 869 -27.75 35.24 -4.34
CA LEU A 869 -29.07 34.63 -4.36
C LEU A 869 -30.12 35.72 -4.61
N GLY A 870 -30.93 35.56 -5.66
CA GLY A 870 -31.99 36.51 -6.00
C GLY A 870 -33.30 35.85 -6.41
N GLY A 871 -34.32 36.65 -6.67
CA GLY A 871 -35.61 36.15 -7.09
C GLY A 871 -36.52 37.23 -7.67
N LYS A 872 -37.76 36.84 -7.93
CA LYS A 872 -38.82 37.74 -8.36
C LYS A 872 -39.82 37.96 -7.23
N ASP A 873 -40.19 39.21 -6.98
CA ASP A 873 -41.27 39.53 -6.05
C ASP A 873 -42.66 39.32 -6.70
N GLY A 874 -43.73 39.58 -5.95
CA GLY A 874 -45.11 39.46 -6.44
C GLY A 874 -45.46 40.36 -7.63
N GLU A 875 -44.63 41.36 -7.94
CA GLU A 875 -44.75 42.26 -9.09
C GLU A 875 -43.77 41.88 -10.23
N ASN A 876 -43.08 40.75 -10.12
CA ASN A 876 -42.06 40.26 -11.07
C ASN A 876 -40.82 41.14 -11.20
N PHE A 877 -40.50 41.99 -10.23
CA PHE A 877 -39.23 42.72 -10.23
C PHE A 877 -38.10 41.84 -9.72
N ASN A 878 -36.95 41.90 -10.41
CA ASN A 878 -35.73 41.23 -9.99
C ASN A 878 -35.18 41.90 -8.74
N LYS A 879 -34.96 41.11 -7.70
CA LYS A 879 -34.46 41.61 -6.43
C LYS A 879 -33.57 40.55 -5.77
N ASP A 880 -32.44 40.95 -5.22
CA ASP A 880 -31.57 40.02 -4.50
C ASP A 880 -32.15 39.69 -3.11
N VAL A 881 -31.89 38.48 -2.61
CA VAL A 881 -32.09 38.11 -1.20
C VAL A 881 -30.86 38.56 -0.44
N TYR A 882 -29.70 37.98 -0.79
CA TYR A 882 -28.39 38.32 -0.26
C TYR A 882 -27.30 38.13 -1.32
N PHE A 883 -26.15 38.75 -1.09
CA PHE A 883 -24.94 38.52 -1.88
C PHE A 883 -23.66 38.83 -1.10
N LEU A 884 -22.57 38.20 -1.52
CA LEU A 884 -21.21 38.45 -1.06
C LEU A 884 -20.36 38.94 -2.23
N ARG A 885 -19.59 40.01 -2.02
CA ARG A 885 -18.87 40.71 -3.09
C ARG A 885 -17.60 41.40 -2.60
N VAL A 886 -16.73 41.78 -3.53
CA VAL A 886 -15.57 42.64 -3.30
C VAL A 886 -15.79 44.00 -3.95
N THR A 887 -15.47 45.07 -3.23
CA THR A 887 -15.42 46.46 -3.73
C THR A 887 -14.02 47.03 -3.59
N GLN A 888 -13.72 48.12 -4.29
CA GLN A 888 -12.47 48.85 -4.11
C GLN A 888 -12.54 49.74 -2.86
N ARG A 889 -11.60 49.56 -1.92
CA ARG A 889 -11.42 50.47 -0.78
C ARG A 889 -10.52 51.65 -1.14
N SER A 890 -9.40 51.34 -1.78
CA SER A 890 -8.42 52.30 -2.29
C SER A 890 -7.74 51.71 -3.52
N GLU A 891 -6.91 52.51 -4.20
CA GLU A 891 -6.15 52.05 -5.36
C GLU A 891 -5.36 50.76 -5.02
N GLY A 892 -5.58 49.70 -5.80
CA GLY A 892 -4.95 48.39 -5.60
C GLY A 892 -5.41 47.58 -4.38
N VAL A 893 -6.43 48.03 -3.63
CA VAL A 893 -6.89 47.36 -2.40
C VAL A 893 -8.41 47.14 -2.43
N GLY A 894 -8.81 45.87 -2.34
CA GLY A 894 -10.19 45.43 -2.23
C GLY A 894 -10.70 45.38 -0.79
N MET A 895 -12.02 45.28 -0.65
CA MET A 895 -12.73 45.14 0.62
C MET A 895 -13.94 44.23 0.44
N LEU A 896 -14.07 43.25 1.34
CA LEU A 896 -15.21 42.32 1.34
C LEU A 896 -16.48 43.02 1.83
N ASN A 897 -17.59 42.82 1.14
CA ASN A 897 -18.92 43.27 1.57
C ASN A 897 -19.95 42.15 1.51
N GLY A 898 -20.72 42.02 2.58
CA GLY A 898 -21.96 41.25 2.60
C GLY A 898 -23.16 42.18 2.48
N TYR A 899 -24.22 41.70 1.84
CA TYR A 899 -25.43 42.49 1.64
C TYR A 899 -26.68 41.63 1.67
N TYR A 900 -27.79 42.16 2.17
CA TYR A 900 -29.12 41.59 1.97
C TYR A 900 -30.18 42.69 1.81
N TYR A 901 -31.32 42.34 1.25
CA TYR A 901 -32.51 43.21 1.22
C TYR A 901 -33.55 42.73 2.23
N SER A 902 -34.25 43.67 2.88
CA SER A 902 -35.43 43.41 3.72
C SER A 902 -36.74 43.53 2.93
N GLU A 903 -37.85 43.02 3.47
CA GLU A 903 -39.17 42.93 2.80
C GLU A 903 -39.69 44.26 2.25
N ASP A 904 -39.34 45.38 2.89
CA ASP A 904 -39.64 46.73 2.42
C ASP A 904 -38.81 47.18 1.20
N GLY A 905 -37.90 46.33 0.71
CA GLY A 905 -36.98 46.61 -0.38
C GLY A 905 -35.76 47.43 0.03
N THR A 906 -35.55 47.69 1.33
CA THR A 906 -34.36 48.39 1.82
C THR A 906 -33.15 47.48 1.79
N GLY A 907 -32.04 47.97 1.27
CA GLY A 907 -30.78 47.21 1.24
C GLY A 907 -29.88 47.50 2.43
N HIS A 908 -29.19 46.47 2.91
CA HIS A 908 -28.32 46.51 4.08
C HIS A 908 -26.94 45.98 3.72
N SER A 909 -25.91 46.81 3.94
CA SER A 909 -24.52 46.53 3.59
C SER A 909 -23.64 46.43 4.81
N PHE A 910 -22.69 45.51 4.78
CA PHE A 910 -21.74 45.24 5.84
C PHE A 910 -20.36 45.08 5.22
N SER A 911 -19.36 45.75 5.79
CA SER A 911 -17.99 45.75 5.25
C SER A 911 -17.00 45.22 6.27
N HIS A 912 -16.13 44.32 5.85
CA HIS A 912 -15.04 43.83 6.69
C HIS A 912 -13.86 44.84 6.66
N PRO A 913 -13.17 45.09 7.79
CA PRO A 913 -12.07 46.05 7.84
C PRO A 913 -10.75 45.54 7.22
N ALA A 914 -10.62 44.26 6.88
CA ALA A 914 -9.41 43.74 6.20
C ALA A 914 -9.25 44.29 4.77
N ASP A 915 -7.99 44.45 4.37
CA ASP A 915 -7.58 44.79 3.00
C ASP A 915 -7.39 43.49 2.19
N LEU A 916 -7.92 43.46 0.97
CA LEU A 916 -7.75 42.35 0.04
C LEU A 916 -6.83 42.78 -1.11
N ALA A 917 -5.79 42.00 -1.38
CA ALA A 917 -4.87 42.23 -2.50
C ALA A 917 -5.12 41.23 -3.63
N ALA A 918 -4.81 41.61 -4.87
CA ALA A 918 -4.80 40.67 -5.99
C ALA A 918 -3.67 39.64 -5.84
N GLY A 919 -3.87 38.43 -6.36
CA GLY A 919 -2.91 37.33 -6.37
C GLY A 919 -2.82 36.53 -5.06
N GLN A 920 -3.64 36.83 -4.05
CA GLN A 920 -3.66 36.14 -2.76
C GLN A 920 -4.98 35.40 -2.51
N TRP A 921 -4.90 34.21 -1.92
CA TRP A 921 -6.07 33.46 -1.44
C TRP A 921 -6.62 34.06 -0.14
N TYR A 922 -7.94 34.21 -0.08
CA TYR A 922 -8.68 34.61 1.10
C TYR A 922 -9.86 33.66 1.31
N HIS A 923 -10.06 33.24 2.56
CA HIS A 923 -11.32 32.67 2.98
C HIS A 923 -12.26 33.80 3.36
N VAL A 924 -13.44 33.82 2.77
CA VAL A 924 -14.42 34.90 2.96
C VAL A 924 -15.77 34.31 3.31
N ALA A 925 -16.47 34.95 4.26
CA ALA A 925 -17.80 34.51 4.64
C ALA A 925 -18.72 35.68 5.02
N PHE A 926 -20.04 35.46 4.89
CA PHE A 926 -21.09 36.37 5.31
C PHE A 926 -22.27 35.59 5.87
N ALA A 927 -22.77 36.00 7.03
CA ALA A 927 -23.87 35.31 7.70
C ALA A 927 -24.89 36.28 8.29
N HIS A 928 -26.12 35.79 8.41
CA HIS A 928 -27.18 36.42 9.18
C HIS A 928 -27.91 35.40 10.05
N ASP A 929 -28.32 35.80 11.24
CA ASP A 929 -29.08 35.02 12.21
C ASP A 929 -30.44 35.67 12.45
N GLY A 930 -31.48 35.11 11.83
CA GLY A 930 -32.84 35.62 11.95
C GLY A 930 -33.46 35.42 13.33
N SER A 931 -32.85 34.62 14.20
CA SER A 931 -33.33 34.40 15.57
C SER A 931 -32.87 35.45 16.57
N SER A 932 -31.92 36.32 16.18
CA SER A 932 -31.33 37.35 17.03
C SER A 932 -31.45 38.74 16.39
N GLU A 933 -31.59 39.78 17.21
CA GLU A 933 -31.47 41.19 16.79
C GLU A 933 -30.10 41.80 17.14
N THR A 934 -29.29 41.10 17.94
CA THR A 934 -27.98 41.54 18.43
C THR A 934 -26.86 40.69 17.87
N ASN A 935 -25.82 41.31 17.31
CA ASN A 935 -24.71 40.65 16.62
C ASN A 935 -25.19 39.58 15.62
N ASN A 936 -26.31 39.88 14.97
CA ASN A 936 -27.04 38.95 14.13
C ASN A 936 -26.56 38.95 12.68
N THR A 937 -25.60 39.80 12.33
CA THR A 937 -24.92 39.75 11.04
C THR A 937 -23.42 39.68 11.27
N SER A 938 -22.74 38.81 10.54
CA SER A 938 -21.30 38.61 10.66
C SER A 938 -20.66 38.53 9.28
N ILE A 939 -19.43 39.03 9.15
CA ILE A 939 -18.63 38.94 7.94
C ILE A 939 -17.19 38.58 8.33
N TRP A 940 -16.54 37.71 7.55
CA TRP A 940 -15.22 37.20 7.87
C TRP A 940 -14.24 37.33 6.71
N VAL A 941 -12.97 37.57 7.05
CA VAL A 941 -11.82 37.40 6.15
C VAL A 941 -10.75 36.60 6.90
N ASN A 942 -10.34 35.45 6.36
CA ASN A 942 -9.36 34.53 6.94
C ASN A 942 -9.66 34.19 8.41
N GLY A 943 -10.93 33.89 8.70
CA GLY A 943 -11.40 33.55 10.04
C GLY A 943 -11.52 34.71 11.03
N ILE A 944 -11.11 35.93 10.67
CA ILE A 944 -11.29 37.11 11.52
C ILE A 944 -12.73 37.60 11.35
N GLU A 945 -13.50 37.58 12.43
CA GLU A 945 -14.92 37.98 12.43
C GLU A 945 -15.13 39.46 12.69
N GLN A 946 -16.06 40.06 11.94
CA GLN A 946 -16.67 41.34 12.26
C GLN A 946 -18.19 41.19 12.39
N THR A 947 -18.73 41.52 13.56
CA THR A 947 -20.17 41.43 13.87
C THR A 947 -20.89 42.77 13.79
N PHE A 948 -22.17 42.74 13.44
CA PHE A 948 -23.09 43.87 13.38
C PHE A 948 -24.45 43.51 13.99
N SER A 949 -25.15 44.50 14.53
CA SER A 949 -26.54 44.35 15.00
C SER A 949 -27.48 45.08 14.05
N LYS A 950 -28.48 44.37 13.51
CA LYS A 950 -29.45 44.94 12.57
C LYS A 950 -30.84 44.33 12.76
N ALA A 951 -31.82 45.14 13.12
CA ALA A 951 -33.21 44.68 13.34
C ALA A 951 -33.97 44.26 12.06
N ALA A 952 -33.39 44.46 10.88
CA ALA A 952 -34.04 44.11 9.61
C ALA A 952 -33.60 42.71 9.18
N HIS A 953 -34.53 41.90 8.66
CA HIS A 953 -34.26 40.53 8.22
C HIS A 953 -34.21 40.42 6.69
N PRO A 954 -33.45 39.46 6.14
CA PRO A 954 -33.49 39.08 4.73
C PRO A 954 -34.91 38.74 4.27
N ARG A 955 -35.22 39.10 3.03
CA ARG A 955 -36.49 38.79 2.38
C ARG A 955 -36.72 37.30 2.22
N LYS A 956 -37.98 36.90 2.42
CA LYS A 956 -38.49 35.53 2.18
C LYS A 956 -39.66 35.50 1.19
N ASP A 957 -40.11 36.66 0.71
CA ASP A 957 -41.29 36.84 -0.13
C ASP A 957 -41.06 36.57 -1.63
N LEU A 958 -39.85 36.16 -2.00
CA LEU A 958 -39.46 35.95 -3.40
C LEU A 958 -39.76 34.54 -3.90
N GLN A 959 -40.11 34.46 -5.18
CA GLN A 959 -40.03 33.23 -5.94
C GLN A 959 -38.57 32.94 -6.29
N ILE A 960 -38.06 31.81 -5.79
CA ILE A 960 -36.70 31.31 -6.01
C ILE A 960 -36.76 30.09 -6.95
N THR A 961 -35.91 30.06 -7.98
CA THR A 961 -35.76 28.94 -8.92
C THR A 961 -34.29 28.65 -9.17
N GLY A 962 -33.94 27.69 -10.03
CA GLY A 962 -32.55 27.41 -10.36
C GLY A 962 -31.82 28.57 -11.02
N GLU A 963 -32.55 29.55 -11.57
CA GLU A 963 -31.90 30.77 -12.03
C GLU A 963 -31.34 31.62 -10.87
N SER A 964 -31.85 31.42 -9.64
CA SER A 964 -31.71 32.29 -8.44
C SER A 964 -30.32 32.36 -7.86
N LEU A 965 -29.63 31.23 -7.90
CA LEU A 965 -28.30 31.10 -7.36
C LEU A 965 -27.28 31.28 -8.49
N VAL A 966 -26.38 32.24 -8.31
CA VAL A 966 -25.29 32.52 -9.25
C VAL A 966 -23.99 32.67 -8.48
N ILE A 967 -22.97 31.95 -8.91
CA ILE A 967 -21.59 32.08 -8.42
C ILE A 967 -20.75 32.71 -9.54
N GLY A 968 -19.92 33.69 -9.17
CA GLY A 968 -19.08 34.46 -10.10
C GLY A 968 -19.76 35.66 -10.75
N ALA A 969 -21.05 35.93 -10.48
CA ALA A 969 -21.76 37.10 -10.98
C ALA A 969 -22.98 37.47 -10.11
N SER A 970 -23.61 38.61 -10.38
CA SER A 970 -24.93 38.91 -9.79
C SER A 970 -26.02 38.06 -10.43
N TRP A 971 -27.11 37.76 -9.71
CA TRP A 971 -28.28 37.02 -10.23
C TRP A 971 -28.85 37.61 -11.53
N VAL A 972 -28.88 38.93 -11.66
CA VAL A 972 -29.33 39.61 -12.90
C VAL A 972 -28.30 39.56 -14.03
N ARG A 973 -27.27 38.72 -13.90
CA ARG A 973 -26.20 38.46 -14.88
C ARG A 973 -25.43 39.73 -15.23
N SER A 974 -24.85 40.34 -14.20
CA SER A 974 -24.02 41.54 -14.27
C SER A 974 -22.87 41.41 -13.27
N ARG A 975 -21.87 42.31 -13.33
CA ARG A 975 -20.83 42.45 -12.29
C ARG A 975 -20.05 41.15 -12.03
N GLY A 976 -19.45 40.61 -13.10
CA GLY A 976 -18.68 39.37 -13.05
C GLY A 976 -17.49 39.43 -12.09
N PHE A 977 -17.14 38.29 -11.53
CA PHE A 977 -15.93 38.08 -10.75
C PHE A 977 -14.71 38.05 -11.68
N ASN A 978 -13.54 38.44 -11.16
CA ASN A 978 -12.28 38.33 -11.89
C ASN A 978 -11.21 37.68 -10.99
N GLY A 979 -10.99 36.39 -11.18
CA GLY A 979 -10.11 35.56 -10.36
C GLY A 979 -10.64 34.14 -10.14
N LEU A 980 -10.06 33.45 -9.17
CA LEU A 980 -10.34 32.06 -8.84
C LEU A 980 -11.32 31.98 -7.65
N ILE A 981 -12.29 31.08 -7.73
CA ILE A 981 -13.21 30.74 -6.62
C ILE A 981 -13.11 29.23 -6.37
N ASP A 982 -13.00 28.85 -5.09
CA ASP A 982 -12.90 27.46 -4.63
C ASP A 982 -13.79 27.24 -3.39
N GLU A 983 -14.18 25.98 -3.13
CA GLU A 983 -14.87 25.52 -1.91
C GLU A 983 -16.05 26.42 -1.47
N VAL A 984 -16.99 26.65 -2.39
CA VAL A 984 -18.18 27.48 -2.14
C VAL A 984 -19.17 26.71 -1.29
N LYS A 985 -19.62 27.28 -0.17
CA LYS A 985 -20.58 26.65 0.74
C LYS A 985 -21.67 27.60 1.19
N ILE A 986 -22.90 27.10 1.22
CA ILE A 986 -24.08 27.78 1.74
C ILE A 986 -24.69 26.93 2.85
N SER A 987 -25.00 27.55 3.97
CA SER A 987 -25.62 26.92 5.13
C SER A 987 -26.88 27.65 5.56
N ASN A 988 -27.85 26.94 6.14
CA ASN A 988 -29.10 27.48 6.70
C ASN A 988 -28.97 27.89 8.19
N ALA A 989 -27.73 28.08 8.64
CA ALA A 989 -27.38 28.44 10.02
C ALA A 989 -26.35 29.58 10.00
N LYS A 990 -26.29 30.36 11.08
CA LYS A 990 -25.15 31.23 11.37
C LYS A 990 -24.03 30.38 11.97
N LEU A 991 -23.00 30.10 11.17
CA LEU A 991 -21.83 29.35 11.63
C LEU A 991 -21.02 30.19 12.62
N LYS A 992 -20.37 29.53 13.59
CA LYS A 992 -19.41 30.20 14.47
C LYS A 992 -18.06 30.36 13.77
N THR A 993 -17.23 31.26 14.28
CA THR A 993 -15.84 31.41 13.82
C THR A 993 -15.07 30.09 13.86
N GLU A 994 -15.26 29.31 14.93
CA GLU A 994 -14.65 28.00 15.10
C GLU A 994 -15.12 27.00 14.05
N ASP A 995 -16.38 27.03 13.61
CA ASP A 995 -16.92 26.12 12.59
C ASP A 995 -16.47 26.51 11.18
N LEU A 996 -16.41 27.83 10.89
CA LEU A 996 -15.83 28.36 9.65
C LEU A 996 -14.35 27.98 9.49
N LEU A 997 -13.60 27.99 10.59
CA LEU A 997 -12.20 27.59 10.67
C LEU A 997 -12.00 26.09 10.94
N ALA A 998 -12.99 25.35 11.42
CA ALA A 998 -12.91 23.90 11.66
C ALA A 998 -12.93 23.11 10.35
N ASN A 999 -13.38 23.73 9.26
CA ASN A 999 -13.04 23.30 7.90
C ASN A 999 -11.51 23.34 7.63
N THR A 1000 -10.71 23.94 8.52
CA THR A 1000 -9.23 23.89 8.54
C THR A 1000 -8.61 23.24 9.80
N LEU A 1001 -9.36 22.90 10.86
CA LEU A 1001 -8.89 22.17 12.06
C LEU A 1001 -10.08 21.47 12.76
N SER A 1002 -10.32 20.19 12.51
CA SER A 1002 -11.42 19.43 13.15
C SER A 1002 -11.17 19.21 14.65
N GLY A 1003 -12.21 19.39 15.48
CA GLY A 1003 -12.20 18.95 16.89
C GLY A 1003 -11.98 17.44 17.05
N PRO A 1004 -11.82 16.93 18.29
CA PRO A 1004 -11.55 15.52 18.55
C PRO A 1004 -12.69 14.65 17.98
N GLN A 1005 -12.31 13.75 17.07
CA GLN A 1005 -13.22 12.83 16.40
C GLN A 1005 -13.53 11.64 17.31
N LYS A 1006 -14.73 11.05 17.18
CA LYS A 1006 -15.15 9.90 17.99
C LYS A 1006 -15.49 8.68 17.13
N LEU A 1007 -15.09 7.51 17.62
CA LEU A 1007 -15.60 6.22 17.16
C LEU A 1007 -16.67 5.73 18.12
N TYR A 1008 -17.76 5.22 17.56
CA TYR A 1008 -18.87 4.68 18.34
C TYR A 1008 -19.04 3.19 18.00
N PHE A 1009 -18.99 2.36 19.03
CA PHE A 1009 -19.09 0.90 18.91
C PHE A 1009 -20.50 0.46 19.33
N PHE A 1010 -21.20 -0.30 18.50
CA PHE A 1010 -22.56 -0.76 18.75
C PHE A 1010 -22.68 -2.27 18.56
N ASN A 1011 -23.51 -2.92 19.37
CA ASN A 1011 -24.05 -4.21 18.99
C ASN A 1011 -25.16 -4.04 17.97
N ASP A 1012 -25.46 -5.12 17.25
CA ASP A 1012 -26.48 -5.21 16.20
C ASP A 1012 -27.92 -4.91 16.66
N THR A 1013 -28.14 -4.71 17.95
CA THR A 1013 -29.45 -4.48 18.59
C THR A 1013 -29.49 -3.25 19.49
N ASP A 1014 -28.36 -2.59 19.74
CA ASP A 1014 -28.25 -1.50 20.71
C ASP A 1014 -28.26 -0.12 20.03
N ASN A 1015 -29.01 0.82 20.60
CA ASN A 1015 -28.99 2.24 20.19
C ASN A 1015 -28.08 3.11 21.06
N THR A 1016 -27.56 2.56 22.14
CA THR A 1016 -26.54 3.21 22.96
C THR A 1016 -25.20 2.56 22.62
N PRO A 1017 -24.14 3.36 22.38
CA PRO A 1017 -22.84 2.78 22.08
C PRO A 1017 -22.39 1.92 23.26
N LEU A 1018 -21.92 0.70 22.97
CA LEU A 1018 -21.15 -0.13 23.89
C LEU A 1018 -19.94 0.66 24.40
N ARG A 1019 -19.36 1.47 23.52
CA ARG A 1019 -18.19 2.30 23.79
C ARG A 1019 -18.15 3.51 22.87
N GLU A 1020 -17.72 4.64 23.41
CA GLU A 1020 -17.27 5.80 22.64
C GLU A 1020 -15.77 5.91 22.80
N LEU A 1021 -15.05 6.16 21.71
CA LEU A 1021 -13.61 6.37 21.74
C LEU A 1021 -13.27 7.72 21.12
N GLU A 1022 -12.71 8.62 21.93
CA GLU A 1022 -12.18 9.90 21.48
C GLU A 1022 -10.79 9.71 20.87
N LEU A 1023 -10.59 10.24 19.66
CA LEU A 1023 -9.36 10.15 18.90
C LEU A 1023 -8.49 11.39 19.16
N ASP A 1024 -8.19 11.70 20.42
CA ASP A 1024 -7.47 12.93 20.85
C ASP A 1024 -6.13 13.19 20.14
N VAL A 1025 -5.51 12.15 19.59
CA VAL A 1025 -4.21 12.22 18.91
C VAL A 1025 -4.38 12.39 17.40
N ILE A 1026 -5.54 12.04 16.84
CA ILE A 1026 -5.96 12.28 15.46
C ILE A 1026 -6.88 13.52 15.47
N ASN A 1027 -6.31 14.73 15.41
CA ASN A 1027 -7.08 15.96 15.19
C ASN A 1027 -7.51 16.10 13.72
N SER A 1028 -8.06 15.03 13.13
CA SER A 1028 -8.43 14.96 11.72
C SER A 1028 -9.63 14.05 11.48
N THR A 1029 -10.52 14.46 10.57
CA THR A 1029 -11.72 13.70 10.19
C THR A 1029 -11.35 12.37 9.51
N PRO A 1030 -11.89 11.23 9.97
CA PRO A 1030 -11.76 9.96 9.25
C PRO A 1030 -12.37 10.06 7.85
N LEU A 1031 -11.59 9.74 6.81
CA LEU A 1031 -12.03 9.65 5.41
C LEU A 1031 -12.68 8.30 5.11
N ALA A 1032 -12.14 7.24 5.70
CA ALA A 1032 -12.63 5.88 5.59
C ALA A 1032 -12.15 5.07 6.80
N ILE A 1033 -12.89 4.03 7.15
CA ILE A 1033 -12.49 3.06 8.18
C ILE A 1033 -12.67 1.65 7.63
N SER A 1034 -11.79 0.74 8.02
CA SER A 1034 -11.92 -0.67 7.72
C SER A 1034 -11.45 -1.48 8.91
N ALA A 1035 -12.03 -2.66 9.11
CA ALA A 1035 -11.70 -3.53 10.22
C ALA A 1035 -10.88 -4.71 9.73
N GLY A 1036 -9.94 -5.15 10.58
CA GLY A 1036 -9.24 -6.40 10.35
C GLY A 1036 -8.28 -6.71 11.48
N ARG A 1037 -7.50 -7.76 11.32
CA ARG A 1037 -6.61 -8.27 12.35
C ARG A 1037 -5.25 -7.61 12.24
N LEU A 1038 -4.88 -6.84 13.26
CA LEU A 1038 -3.49 -6.41 13.44
C LEU A 1038 -2.69 -7.60 14.02
N TYR A 1039 -1.37 -7.65 13.84
CA TYR A 1039 -0.44 -8.46 14.62
C TYR A 1039 0.66 -7.60 15.25
N ALA A 1040 0.85 -7.66 16.57
CA ALA A 1040 1.82 -6.80 17.26
C ALA A 1040 3.25 -7.38 17.18
N ASP A 1041 4.04 -6.91 16.21
CA ASP A 1041 5.48 -7.19 16.10
C ASP A 1041 6.32 -6.32 17.07
N PRO A 1042 7.41 -6.85 17.68
CA PRO A 1042 8.42 -6.08 18.41
C PRO A 1042 8.95 -4.81 17.72
N GLN A 1043 9.13 -4.81 16.40
CA GLN A 1043 9.60 -3.64 15.65
C GLN A 1043 8.59 -2.49 15.66
N MET A 1044 7.29 -2.77 15.81
CA MET A 1044 6.30 -1.71 15.95
C MET A 1044 6.38 -0.96 17.28
N ASP A 1045 7.24 -1.39 18.22
CA ASP A 1045 7.55 -0.68 19.47
C ASP A 1045 7.96 0.78 19.25
N LEU A 1046 8.61 1.08 18.13
CA LEU A 1046 9.09 2.42 17.79
C LEU A 1046 7.94 3.43 17.59
N TYR A 1047 6.74 2.94 17.31
CA TYR A 1047 5.57 3.76 16.96
C TYR A 1047 4.52 3.85 18.09
N LEU A 1048 4.78 3.27 19.26
CA LEU A 1048 3.83 3.22 20.38
C LEU A 1048 3.90 4.47 21.28
N ARG A 1049 2.75 5.14 21.50
CA ARG A 1049 2.54 6.02 22.65
C ARG A 1049 1.41 5.47 23.51
N THR A 1050 1.75 5.01 24.72
CA THR A 1050 0.77 4.80 25.79
C THR A 1050 1.33 5.39 27.08
N ASN A 1051 0.54 6.25 27.73
CA ASN A 1051 0.86 6.69 29.08
C ASN A 1051 0.33 5.62 30.06
N GLY A 1052 1.18 5.12 30.96
CA GLY A 1052 0.72 4.35 32.12
C GLY A 1052 0.55 2.84 31.95
N ILE A 1053 0.99 2.23 30.85
CA ILE A 1053 0.91 0.78 30.62
C ILE A 1053 2.28 0.24 30.23
N SER A 1054 2.65 -0.93 30.76
CA SER A 1054 3.92 -1.58 30.41
C SER A 1054 3.82 -2.27 29.05
N LYS A 1055 4.95 -2.35 28.33
CA LYS A 1055 5.07 -3.10 27.06
C LYS A 1055 4.51 -4.53 27.15
N GLN A 1056 4.78 -5.21 28.26
CA GLN A 1056 4.34 -6.59 28.45
C GLN A 1056 2.83 -6.72 28.66
N GLN A 1057 2.23 -5.74 29.35
CA GLN A 1057 0.78 -5.64 29.51
C GLN A 1057 0.10 -5.34 28.17
N PHE A 1058 0.67 -4.46 27.35
CA PHE A 1058 0.17 -4.19 26.00
C PHE A 1058 0.12 -5.48 25.16
N TYR A 1059 1.21 -6.25 25.07
CA TYR A 1059 1.19 -7.51 24.30
C TYR A 1059 0.20 -8.53 24.85
N SER A 1060 0.07 -8.65 26.17
CA SER A 1060 -0.88 -9.61 26.75
C SER A 1060 -2.32 -9.22 26.48
N ASP A 1061 -2.66 -7.94 26.59
CA ASP A 1061 -4.01 -7.44 26.31
C ASP A 1061 -4.31 -7.57 24.82
N TYR A 1062 -3.33 -7.26 23.99
CA TYR A 1062 -3.43 -7.28 22.55
C TYR A 1062 -3.69 -8.66 21.95
N GLN A 1063 -3.09 -9.72 22.50
CA GLN A 1063 -3.37 -11.10 22.04
C GLN A 1063 -4.83 -11.52 22.26
N LEU A 1064 -5.60 -10.75 23.05
CA LEU A 1064 -7.04 -10.93 23.25
C LEU A 1064 -7.88 -10.12 22.25
N TRP A 1065 -7.26 -9.21 21.49
CA TRP A 1065 -7.94 -8.39 20.49
C TRP A 1065 -8.01 -9.21 19.20
N LYS A 1066 -9.22 -9.39 18.67
CA LYS A 1066 -9.40 -10.08 17.39
C LYS A 1066 -9.25 -9.10 16.24
N ASN A 1067 -10.15 -8.11 16.18
CA ASN A 1067 -10.13 -7.09 15.15
C ASN A 1067 -9.69 -5.75 15.74
N SER A 1068 -8.93 -5.01 14.95
CA SER A 1068 -8.57 -3.61 15.12
C SER A 1068 -9.20 -2.81 13.97
N ILE A 1069 -9.20 -1.49 14.10
CA ILE A 1069 -9.76 -0.58 13.09
C ILE A 1069 -8.60 0.14 12.44
N ALA A 1070 -8.46 -0.01 11.13
CA ALA A 1070 -7.64 0.87 10.32
C ALA A 1070 -8.46 2.13 9.99
N ILE A 1071 -7.91 3.30 10.31
CA ILE A 1071 -8.56 4.60 10.12
C ILE A 1071 -7.72 5.43 9.16
N LEU A 1072 -8.31 5.75 8.01
CA LEU A 1072 -7.75 6.70 7.06
C LEU A 1072 -8.22 8.11 7.42
N THR A 1073 -7.34 9.11 7.43
CA THR A 1073 -7.66 10.44 7.98
C THR A 1073 -7.37 11.60 7.03
N LYS A 1074 -8.24 12.62 7.05
CA LYS A 1074 -8.08 13.91 6.35
C LYS A 1074 -7.32 14.89 7.24
N ASN A 1075 -6.00 14.94 7.13
CA ASN A 1075 -5.23 15.84 8.00
C ASN A 1075 -5.39 17.30 7.54
N PRO A 1076 -5.97 18.20 8.36
CA PRO A 1076 -6.11 19.60 7.99
C PRO A 1076 -4.73 20.28 8.04
N GLY A 1077 -4.16 20.60 6.87
CA GLY A 1077 -2.92 21.37 6.78
C GLY A 1077 -1.63 20.58 6.51
N THR A 1078 -1.69 19.26 6.26
CA THR A 1078 -0.53 18.49 5.77
C THR A 1078 -0.84 17.79 4.45
N VAL A 1079 0.17 17.62 3.59
CA VAL A 1079 0.05 16.90 2.31
C VAL A 1079 0.13 15.36 2.42
N SER A 1080 0.13 14.84 3.64
CA SER A 1080 0.13 13.41 4.00
C SER A 1080 -1.22 13.00 4.56
N ALA A 1081 -1.67 11.81 4.19
CA ALA A 1081 -2.78 11.17 4.86
C ALA A 1081 -2.27 9.92 5.57
N ALA A 1082 -2.59 9.85 6.85
CA ALA A 1082 -2.14 8.75 7.68
C ALA A 1082 -3.27 7.74 7.85
N ALA A 1083 -2.94 6.49 7.56
CA ALA A 1083 -3.68 5.36 8.07
C ALA A 1083 -3.19 5.07 9.49
N TYR A 1084 -4.11 4.85 10.43
CA TYR A 1084 -3.79 4.47 11.79
C TYR A 1084 -4.48 3.17 12.17
N TRP A 1085 -3.76 2.28 12.86
CA TRP A 1085 -4.41 1.20 13.60
C TRP A 1085 -4.87 1.72 14.97
N VAL A 1086 -6.16 1.55 15.24
CA VAL A 1086 -6.80 1.79 16.53
C VAL A 1086 -7.40 0.47 17.01
N GLY A 1087 -6.94 0.01 18.16
CA GLY A 1087 -7.56 -1.14 18.82
C GLY A 1087 -8.05 -0.77 20.20
N VAL A 1088 -8.95 -1.59 20.71
CA VAL A 1088 -9.61 -1.33 21.99
C VAL A 1088 -9.57 -2.60 22.81
N ASN A 1089 -9.13 -2.48 24.07
CA ASN A 1089 -9.13 -3.63 24.97
C ASN A 1089 -10.58 -4.00 25.31
N PRO A 1090 -11.07 -5.20 24.93
CA PRO A 1090 -12.44 -5.59 25.21
C PRO A 1090 -12.72 -5.66 26.72
N GLN A 1091 -11.70 -5.84 27.56
CA GLN A 1091 -11.81 -5.93 29.01
C GLN A 1091 -11.64 -4.60 29.75
N ASP A 1092 -11.27 -3.52 29.05
CA ASP A 1092 -10.99 -2.24 29.71
C ASP A 1092 -12.27 -1.42 29.92
N GLN A 1093 -12.69 -1.34 31.19
CA GLN A 1093 -13.85 -0.56 31.64
C GLN A 1093 -13.57 0.95 31.70
N ASN A 1094 -12.31 1.38 31.67
CA ASN A 1094 -11.92 2.78 31.75
C ASN A 1094 -11.93 3.48 30.38
N GLN A 1095 -12.32 2.77 29.31
CA GLN A 1095 -12.36 3.29 27.93
C GLN A 1095 -10.99 3.78 27.42
N SER A 1096 -9.87 3.26 27.95
CA SER A 1096 -8.56 3.64 27.44
C SER A 1096 -8.40 3.14 26.00
N SER A 1097 -8.03 4.01 25.07
CA SER A 1097 -7.48 3.59 23.78
C SER A 1097 -6.05 3.14 23.97
N TYR A 1098 -5.70 2.05 23.29
CA TYR A 1098 -4.31 1.68 23.17
C TYR A 1098 -4.00 1.74 21.69
N ARG A 1099 -3.13 2.70 21.34
CA ARG A 1099 -2.35 2.75 20.10
C ARG A 1099 -2.96 3.55 18.95
N LEU A 1100 -2.07 4.37 18.37
CA LEU A 1100 -2.13 4.97 17.05
C LEU A 1100 -0.75 4.77 16.45
N VAL A 1101 -0.61 3.80 15.56
CA VAL A 1101 0.60 3.65 14.76
C VAL A 1101 0.28 4.26 13.41
N PRO A 1102 0.99 5.34 12.99
CA PRO A 1102 0.90 5.76 11.60
C PRO A 1102 1.46 4.61 10.74
N ILE A 1103 0.57 3.96 10.01
CA ILE A 1103 0.92 2.91 9.05
C ILE A 1103 1.51 3.58 7.82
N MET A 1104 0.95 4.70 7.37
CA MET A 1104 1.46 5.45 6.22
C MET A 1104 1.52 6.93 6.53
N ARG A 1105 2.39 7.67 5.86
CA ARG A 1105 2.38 9.14 5.84
C ARG A 1105 2.48 9.62 4.41
#